data_AF-A0A3D3RDC8-F1
#
_entry.id   AF-A0A3D3RDC8-F1
#
_cell.length_a   1.000
_cell.length_b   1.000
_cell.length_c   1.000
_cell.angle_alpha   90.00
_cell.angle_beta   90.00
_cell.angle_gamma   90.00
#
_symmetry.space_group_name_H-M   'P 1'
#
loop_
_entity.id
_entity.type
_entity.pdbx_description
1 polymer ?
#
loop_
_entity_poly.entity_id
_entity_poly.type
_entity_poly.pdbx_seq_one_letter_code
_entity_poly.pdbx_strand_id
1 'polypeptide(L)'
;PVDTPVSVDFATADQSALQSEDYQNSSGTVTFSPGEQTRTITIPLFDSDRVEADETFLVNLTNLQSGVYPVTLADTVVEVTIVDDSQSNVTIDDISVDEAAGTATLTVTLDRPVDTDISVDYATADQSAEASLDYTGVSGTLNFTAGEVSKTITVPIFDSQIVEGDETFLVNLSNLQAGGRHVVLADDQAVATIRDEIPAILIDDMSVRDDSSSIQVTVSLDQAVADTVTVDYVTRNYSAVADSDYLSASGTLTFNPGELTKTFEVTVLEHTGTLLGDRSFLVDLSNLQSTGEDVRFADSQSKITLLGDEPPTITINDIVVQEGDDGLTSAVFTVTRTGKIAGDLDFAETVRFFTVEGTAKSYFDYVHTYGTVDFVADASALSQTATIEVQVETDVIANLDQTFRVLIYENTGNSLITDAIGTAIIEDDDQLELTIDDVTVDESSGTATLTVSLSGTFSGDEPLSFNYETRDGTAVAGTDYLPLTGTGSINAGSTSTTITVDLLDYDPHQFERNFDVVLSQFGLNGLDIRIADSQAQVSIQHNYPYQPFDLETKLRPQSSDPAFTSFGSNFATDGNTFITGETSRNYNRGAVQIFIRNDQGTPDDFDDDTWEFQAELIPPAANVNHFFGTSVAVNGDLAVIGAPGAKTGPENIITGSVYIYERTGSNWSLKQEITGSDTDTDGAFGTTVAIEGETVVVGATGEDSERGAVYVYSKVFDIHGGTWIQSAKLTATTPAPESNFGSSLVFENETIVIGSKNDTEFGFQSGAVYIATLVNGEWTVTQKLQSPHPHSQEHFGNSVALQGNTLVVGTADDRQDSLTSEAAYVFTL
;
A
#
# COMPACT_ATOMS: atom_id res chain seq x y z
N PRO A 1 -81.24 20.88 -65.77
CA PRO A 1 -80.47 22.06 -65.29
C PRO A 1 -81.41 23.21 -64.90
N VAL A 2 -81.23 23.77 -63.70
CA VAL A 2 -81.89 25.03 -63.30
C VAL A 2 -81.06 26.22 -63.79
N ASP A 3 -81.71 27.35 -64.06
CA ASP A 3 -81.08 28.58 -64.55
C ASP A 3 -80.72 29.57 -63.42
N THR A 4 -80.92 29.17 -62.16
CA THR A 4 -80.46 29.88 -60.96
C THR A 4 -79.38 29.07 -60.23
N PRO A 5 -78.44 29.70 -59.52
CA PRO A 5 -77.49 28.97 -58.69
C PRO A 5 -78.18 28.11 -57.63
N VAL A 6 -77.57 26.96 -57.32
CA VAL A 6 -77.98 26.07 -56.22
C VAL A 6 -76.76 25.87 -55.34
N SER A 7 -76.89 26.07 -54.04
CA SER A 7 -75.82 25.77 -53.09
C SER A 7 -76.24 24.69 -52.11
N VAL A 8 -75.31 23.87 -51.68
CA VAL A 8 -75.50 22.85 -50.65
C VAL A 8 -74.26 22.82 -49.77
N ASP A 9 -74.44 22.76 -48.46
CA ASP A 9 -73.34 22.60 -47.53
C ASP A 9 -72.96 21.12 -47.43
N PHE A 10 -71.66 20.83 -47.28
CA PHE A 10 -71.17 19.49 -47.00
C PHE A 10 -70.31 19.49 -45.73
N ALA A 11 -70.31 18.38 -45.01
CA ALA A 11 -69.39 18.11 -43.91
C ALA A 11 -69.08 16.62 -43.82
N THR A 12 -67.82 16.28 -43.55
CA THR A 12 -67.43 14.91 -43.22
C THR A 12 -67.84 14.53 -41.79
N ALA A 13 -68.08 13.25 -41.55
CA ALA A 13 -68.31 12.68 -40.23
C ALA A 13 -67.67 11.29 -40.12
N ASP A 14 -66.99 11.03 -39.01
CA ASP A 14 -66.30 9.77 -38.74
C ASP A 14 -67.26 8.56 -38.75
N GLN A 15 -66.74 7.40 -39.16
CA GLN A 15 -67.28 6.10 -38.77
C GLN A 15 -66.16 5.21 -38.23
N SER A 16 -65.68 4.22 -39.00
CA SER A 16 -64.47 3.46 -38.63
C SER A 16 -63.20 4.23 -39.00
N ALA A 17 -63.21 4.98 -40.09
CA ALA A 17 -62.18 5.97 -40.38
C ALA A 17 -62.40 7.21 -39.50
N LEU A 18 -61.35 7.63 -38.80
CA LEU A 18 -61.32 8.76 -37.88
C LEU A 18 -60.64 9.97 -38.52
N GLN A 19 -61.22 11.15 -38.30
CA GLN A 19 -60.56 12.40 -38.66
C GLN A 19 -59.18 12.48 -37.99
N SER A 20 -58.18 13.00 -38.71
CA SER A 20 -56.78 13.13 -38.29
C SER A 20 -55.93 11.85 -38.21
N GLU A 21 -56.53 10.67 -38.37
CA GLU A 21 -55.81 9.39 -38.54
C GLU A 21 -55.88 8.94 -40.00
N ASP A 22 -57.08 8.92 -40.60
CA ASP A 22 -57.28 8.32 -41.93
C ASP A 22 -57.68 9.35 -43.00
N TYR A 23 -58.33 10.43 -42.56
CA TYR A 23 -58.72 11.52 -43.47
C TYR A 23 -58.73 12.90 -42.80
N GLN A 24 -58.61 13.94 -43.62
CA GLN A 24 -58.71 15.33 -43.17
C GLN A 24 -60.16 15.80 -43.13
N ASN A 25 -60.65 16.15 -41.94
CA ASN A 25 -61.99 16.73 -41.75
C ASN A 25 -62.22 17.92 -42.70
N SER A 26 -63.28 17.84 -43.49
CA SER A 26 -63.59 18.80 -44.54
C SER A 26 -65.05 19.23 -44.48
N SER A 27 -65.30 20.53 -44.49
CA SER A 27 -66.65 21.11 -44.60
C SER A 27 -66.64 22.37 -45.46
N GLY A 28 -67.80 22.71 -46.02
CA GLY A 28 -67.94 23.91 -46.85
C GLY A 28 -69.25 23.96 -47.62
N THR A 29 -69.37 24.92 -48.54
CA THR A 29 -70.54 25.08 -49.41
C THR A 29 -70.15 24.83 -50.86
N VAL A 30 -70.85 23.92 -51.54
CA VAL A 30 -70.73 23.67 -52.98
C VAL A 30 -71.82 24.46 -53.70
N THR A 31 -71.43 25.37 -54.60
CA THR A 31 -72.35 26.15 -55.42
C THR A 31 -72.29 25.71 -56.89
N PHE A 32 -73.43 25.26 -57.42
CA PHE A 32 -73.64 25.01 -58.84
C PHE A 32 -74.02 26.32 -59.52
N SER A 33 -73.27 26.69 -60.57
CA SER A 33 -73.64 27.82 -61.44
C SER A 33 -74.86 27.45 -62.30
N PRO A 34 -75.61 28.44 -62.84
CA PRO A 34 -76.72 28.16 -63.75
C PRO A 34 -76.32 27.20 -64.88
N GLY A 35 -77.06 26.10 -65.05
CA GLY A 35 -76.78 25.07 -66.04
C GLY A 35 -75.73 24.02 -65.67
N GLU A 36 -74.96 24.22 -64.59
CA GLU A 36 -73.97 23.26 -64.09
C GLU A 36 -74.66 22.07 -63.40
N GLN A 37 -74.17 20.86 -63.66
CA GLN A 37 -74.79 19.62 -63.16
C GLN A 37 -73.84 18.80 -62.28
N THR A 38 -72.55 19.11 -62.27
CA THR A 38 -71.53 18.38 -61.53
C THR A 38 -70.61 19.35 -60.82
N ARG A 39 -70.29 19.02 -59.57
CA ARG A 39 -69.27 19.65 -58.74
C ARG A 39 -68.56 18.55 -57.97
N THR A 40 -67.30 18.77 -57.64
CA THR A 40 -66.47 17.81 -56.93
C THR A 40 -66.15 18.36 -55.54
N ILE A 41 -66.24 17.49 -54.53
CA ILE A 41 -65.71 17.70 -53.20
C ILE A 41 -64.41 16.89 -53.12
N THR A 42 -63.34 17.47 -52.59
CA THR A 42 -62.05 16.79 -52.40
C THR A 42 -61.80 16.63 -50.91
N ILE A 43 -61.58 15.39 -50.48
CA ILE A 43 -61.25 15.03 -49.09
C ILE A 43 -59.84 14.43 -49.12
N PRO A 44 -58.82 15.08 -48.52
CA PRO A 44 -57.49 14.49 -48.38
C PRO A 44 -57.51 13.27 -47.45
N LEU A 45 -56.78 12.22 -47.82
CA LEU A 45 -56.56 11.03 -47.00
C LEU A 45 -55.16 11.06 -46.38
N PHE A 46 -54.96 10.37 -45.27
CA PHE A 46 -53.65 10.08 -44.70
C PHE A 46 -53.27 8.64 -45.03
N ASP A 47 -52.02 8.45 -45.43
CA ASP A 47 -51.48 7.15 -45.84
C ASP A 47 -50.78 6.50 -44.63
N SER A 48 -51.00 5.20 -44.42
CA SER A 48 -50.51 4.42 -43.28
C SER A 48 -49.78 3.17 -43.77
N ASP A 49 -48.56 2.92 -43.28
CA ASP A 49 -47.80 1.69 -43.56
C ASP A 49 -48.24 0.50 -42.67
N ARG A 50 -49.25 0.69 -41.82
CA ARG A 50 -49.78 -0.33 -40.91
C ARG A 50 -50.88 -1.11 -41.63
N VAL A 51 -50.83 -2.44 -41.56
CA VAL A 51 -51.87 -3.28 -42.18
C VAL A 51 -53.13 -3.18 -41.34
N GLU A 52 -54.18 -2.63 -41.93
CA GLU A 52 -55.44 -2.25 -41.29
C GLU A 52 -56.62 -2.91 -42.04
N ALA A 53 -57.84 -2.76 -41.52
CA ALA A 53 -59.03 -3.18 -42.26
C ALA A 53 -59.48 -2.05 -43.19
N ASP A 54 -60.37 -2.34 -44.15
CA ASP A 54 -61.08 -1.28 -44.87
C ASP A 54 -61.91 -0.44 -43.89
N GLU A 55 -61.84 0.88 -44.03
CA GLU A 55 -62.49 1.83 -43.13
C GLU A 55 -63.47 2.74 -43.87
N THR A 56 -64.44 3.33 -43.17
CA THR A 56 -65.46 4.17 -43.76
C THR A 56 -65.61 5.51 -43.04
N PHE A 57 -65.96 6.56 -43.78
CA PHE A 57 -66.46 7.82 -43.25
C PHE A 57 -67.65 8.33 -44.09
N LEU A 58 -68.41 9.29 -43.55
CA LEU A 58 -69.57 9.87 -44.23
C LEU A 58 -69.28 11.26 -44.77
N VAL A 59 -69.88 11.60 -45.91
CA VAL A 59 -70.02 12.97 -46.41
C VAL A 59 -71.50 13.33 -46.38
N ASN A 60 -71.88 14.24 -45.48
CA ASN A 60 -73.25 14.68 -45.28
C ASN A 60 -73.53 15.97 -46.05
N LEU A 61 -74.62 15.99 -46.82
CA LEU A 61 -75.13 17.18 -47.50
C LEU A 61 -76.26 17.81 -46.66
N THR A 62 -76.14 19.10 -46.38
CA THR A 62 -77.09 19.86 -45.57
C THR A 62 -77.38 21.23 -46.19
N ASN A 63 -78.35 21.94 -45.63
CA ASN A 63 -78.63 23.34 -45.97
C ASN A 63 -78.77 23.59 -47.49
N LEU A 64 -79.61 22.82 -48.18
CA LEU A 64 -79.88 23.04 -49.60
C LEU A 64 -80.53 24.42 -49.81
N GLN A 65 -79.87 25.26 -50.60
CA GLN A 65 -80.31 26.58 -50.98
C GLN A 65 -80.61 26.59 -52.49
N SER A 66 -81.89 26.57 -52.84
CA SER A 66 -82.36 26.68 -54.22
C SER A 66 -83.42 27.77 -54.29
N GLY A 67 -83.25 28.74 -55.20
CA GLY A 67 -84.03 29.97 -55.23
C GLY A 67 -85.54 29.76 -55.48
N VAL A 68 -85.95 29.83 -56.75
CA VAL A 68 -87.39 29.77 -57.13
C VAL A 68 -87.82 28.37 -57.58
N TYR A 69 -86.85 27.48 -57.86
CA TYR A 69 -87.11 26.12 -58.32
C TYR A 69 -87.10 25.12 -57.17
N PRO A 70 -88.02 24.13 -57.14
CA PRO A 70 -88.02 23.09 -56.12
C PRO A 70 -86.91 22.06 -56.40
N VAL A 71 -85.71 22.30 -55.87
CA VAL A 71 -84.62 21.31 -55.87
C VAL A 71 -84.71 20.49 -54.58
N THR A 72 -84.45 19.18 -54.68
CA THR A 72 -84.43 18.27 -53.54
C THR A 72 -83.11 17.52 -53.49
N LEU A 73 -82.58 17.26 -52.29
CA LEU A 73 -81.48 16.31 -52.12
C LEU A 73 -82.09 14.90 -52.17
N ALA A 74 -81.82 14.19 -53.26
CA ALA A 74 -82.27 12.80 -53.41
C ALA A 74 -81.43 11.84 -52.56
N ASP A 75 -80.18 12.19 -52.34
CA ASP A 75 -79.24 11.51 -51.46
C ASP A 75 -78.50 12.58 -50.64
N THR A 76 -78.51 12.42 -49.33
CA THR A 76 -77.94 13.39 -48.39
C THR A 76 -76.71 12.86 -47.67
N VAL A 77 -76.38 11.57 -47.83
CA VAL A 77 -75.29 10.92 -47.11
C VAL A 77 -74.58 9.97 -48.06
N VAL A 78 -73.30 10.23 -48.30
CA VAL A 78 -72.43 9.31 -49.03
C VAL A 78 -71.48 8.65 -48.05
N GLU A 79 -71.41 7.33 -48.07
CA GLU A 79 -70.37 6.56 -47.38
C GLU A 79 -69.16 6.42 -48.32
N VAL A 80 -68.00 6.79 -47.81
CA VAL A 80 -66.71 6.66 -48.51
C VAL A 80 -65.92 5.57 -47.80
N THR A 81 -65.46 4.57 -48.55
CA THR A 81 -64.58 3.52 -48.05
C THR A 81 -63.13 3.85 -48.41
N ILE A 82 -62.25 3.84 -47.41
CA ILE A 82 -60.79 3.82 -47.56
C ILE A 82 -60.41 2.34 -47.58
N VAL A 83 -59.75 1.91 -48.65
CA VAL A 83 -59.30 0.53 -48.84
C VAL A 83 -57.82 0.47 -48.46
N ASP A 84 -57.44 -0.43 -47.56
CA ASP A 84 -56.03 -0.66 -47.23
C ASP A 84 -55.36 -1.47 -48.35
N ASP A 85 -54.21 -1.01 -48.82
CA ASP A 85 -53.38 -1.71 -49.81
C ASP A 85 -52.06 -2.23 -49.23
N SER A 86 -51.87 -2.12 -47.92
CA SER A 86 -50.72 -2.66 -47.20
C SER A 86 -50.75 -4.19 -47.09
N GLN A 87 -49.56 -4.79 -47.01
CA GLN A 87 -49.37 -6.23 -46.80
C GLN A 87 -48.21 -6.45 -45.82
N SER A 88 -48.32 -7.40 -44.90
CA SER A 88 -47.23 -7.81 -44.01
C SER A 88 -46.74 -9.23 -44.35
N ASN A 89 -45.43 -9.41 -44.44
CA ASN A 89 -44.76 -10.67 -44.70
C ASN A 89 -44.16 -11.21 -43.42
N VAL A 90 -44.50 -12.44 -43.06
CA VAL A 90 -43.89 -13.18 -41.95
C VAL A 90 -42.74 -14.02 -42.50
N THR A 91 -41.56 -13.91 -41.87
CA THR A 91 -40.36 -14.71 -42.17
C THR A 91 -39.73 -15.24 -40.88
N ILE A 92 -38.97 -16.32 -40.97
CA ILE A 92 -38.13 -16.86 -39.90
C ILE A 92 -36.67 -16.92 -40.38
N ASP A 93 -35.69 -16.73 -39.51
CA ASP A 93 -34.27 -16.75 -39.86
C ASP A 93 -33.63 -18.14 -39.77
N ASP A 94 -32.73 -18.44 -40.70
CA ASP A 94 -31.78 -19.55 -40.56
C ASP A 94 -30.69 -19.17 -39.56
N ILE A 95 -30.28 -20.13 -38.72
CA ILE A 95 -29.24 -19.92 -37.72
C ILE A 95 -28.21 -21.03 -37.72
N SER A 96 -27.03 -20.70 -37.22
CA SER A 96 -26.01 -21.68 -36.90
C SER A 96 -25.48 -21.40 -35.50
N VAL A 97 -25.47 -22.42 -34.64
CA VAL A 97 -25.20 -22.30 -33.20
C VAL A 97 -24.25 -23.40 -32.78
N ASP A 98 -23.37 -23.09 -31.84
CA ASP A 98 -22.46 -24.04 -31.20
C ASP A 98 -23.27 -24.98 -30.29
N GLU A 99 -23.01 -26.30 -30.31
CA GLU A 99 -23.76 -27.27 -29.51
C GLU A 99 -23.70 -26.98 -28.00
N ALA A 100 -22.59 -26.42 -27.51
CA ALA A 100 -22.41 -26.03 -26.11
C ALA A 100 -23.23 -24.79 -25.71
N ALA A 101 -23.90 -24.12 -26.66
CA ALA A 101 -24.75 -22.96 -26.37
C ALA A 101 -26.03 -23.32 -25.59
N GLY A 102 -26.42 -24.60 -25.57
CA GLY A 102 -27.58 -25.13 -24.83
C GLY A 102 -28.95 -24.75 -25.39
N THR A 103 -29.05 -23.70 -26.22
CA THR A 103 -30.27 -23.40 -26.98
C THR A 103 -29.99 -22.77 -28.34
N ALA A 104 -30.80 -23.12 -29.34
CA ALA A 104 -30.91 -22.46 -30.63
C ALA A 104 -32.09 -21.47 -30.61
N THR A 105 -31.86 -20.19 -30.90
CA THR A 105 -32.91 -19.14 -30.87
C THR A 105 -33.13 -18.53 -32.25
N LEU A 106 -34.33 -18.71 -32.78
CA LEU A 106 -34.76 -18.21 -34.10
C LEU A 106 -35.71 -17.03 -33.91
N THR A 107 -35.64 -16.04 -34.80
CA THR A 107 -36.47 -14.84 -34.84
C THR A 107 -37.49 -14.94 -35.96
N VAL A 108 -38.76 -14.82 -35.60
CA VAL A 108 -39.87 -14.66 -36.54
C VAL A 108 -40.21 -13.17 -36.64
N THR A 109 -40.22 -12.62 -37.85
CA THR A 109 -40.41 -11.19 -38.10
C THR A 109 -41.55 -10.89 -39.06
N LEU A 110 -42.20 -9.75 -38.85
CA LEU A 110 -43.15 -9.11 -39.77
C LEU A 110 -42.46 -7.89 -40.38
N ASP A 111 -42.56 -7.69 -41.69
CA ASP A 111 -41.98 -6.51 -42.35
C ASP A 111 -42.80 -5.22 -42.14
N ARG A 112 -44.06 -5.33 -41.73
CA ARG A 112 -44.95 -4.21 -41.37
C ARG A 112 -45.79 -4.52 -40.13
N PRO A 113 -46.09 -3.51 -39.29
CA PRO A 113 -46.99 -3.68 -38.14
C PRO A 113 -48.43 -3.96 -38.61
N VAL A 114 -49.15 -4.76 -37.83
CA VAL A 114 -50.57 -5.10 -38.06
C VAL A 114 -51.42 -4.52 -36.94
N ASP A 115 -52.62 -4.04 -37.26
CA ASP A 115 -53.51 -3.34 -36.33
C ASP A 115 -54.24 -4.21 -35.30
N THR A 116 -54.19 -5.52 -35.51
CA THR A 116 -54.74 -6.55 -34.63
C THR A 116 -53.65 -7.52 -34.19
N ASP A 117 -53.97 -8.28 -33.14
CA ASP A 117 -53.17 -9.43 -32.77
C ASP A 117 -53.16 -10.46 -33.92
N ILE A 118 -51.99 -11.03 -34.19
CA ILE A 118 -51.81 -12.15 -35.13
C ILE A 118 -51.20 -13.34 -34.40
N SER A 119 -51.47 -14.55 -34.88
CA SER A 119 -50.84 -15.76 -34.36
C SER A 119 -50.33 -16.67 -35.46
N VAL A 120 -49.18 -17.31 -35.25
CA VAL A 120 -48.61 -18.32 -36.14
C VAL A 120 -48.13 -19.51 -35.32
N ASP A 121 -48.48 -20.72 -35.73
CA ASP A 121 -48.03 -21.95 -35.08
C ASP A 121 -46.63 -22.30 -35.57
N TYR A 122 -45.81 -22.93 -34.74
CA TYR A 122 -44.51 -23.45 -35.10
C TYR A 122 -44.29 -24.87 -34.59
N ALA A 123 -43.47 -25.64 -35.30
CA ALA A 123 -43.02 -26.97 -34.87
C ALA A 123 -41.63 -27.29 -35.46
N THR A 124 -40.76 -27.89 -34.64
CA THR A 124 -39.48 -28.44 -35.11
C THR A 124 -39.68 -29.73 -35.89
N ALA A 125 -38.75 -30.04 -36.81
CA ALA A 125 -38.69 -31.31 -37.51
C ALA A 125 -37.23 -31.75 -37.74
N ASP A 126 -36.97 -33.05 -37.56
CA ASP A 126 -35.62 -33.63 -37.70
C ASP A 126 -35.07 -33.49 -39.12
N GLN A 127 -33.75 -33.35 -39.24
CA GLN A 127 -33.00 -33.60 -40.47
C GLN A 127 -31.80 -34.52 -40.20
N SER A 128 -30.58 -34.00 -40.15
CA SER A 128 -29.43 -34.77 -39.65
C SER A 128 -29.42 -34.82 -38.13
N ALA A 129 -29.83 -33.73 -37.47
CA ALA A 129 -30.09 -33.71 -36.04
C ALA A 129 -31.48 -34.32 -35.74
N GLU A 130 -31.54 -35.22 -34.76
CA GLU A 130 -32.71 -35.91 -34.24
C GLU A 130 -33.14 -35.35 -32.86
N ALA A 131 -34.45 -35.12 -32.67
CA ALA A 131 -35.03 -34.53 -31.44
C ALA A 131 -34.87 -35.35 -30.14
N SER A 132 -34.18 -36.49 -30.16
CA SER A 132 -33.85 -37.28 -28.98
C SER A 132 -32.37 -37.38 -28.68
N LEU A 133 -31.53 -36.91 -29.60
CA LEU A 133 -30.07 -37.00 -29.53
C LEU A 133 -29.46 -35.60 -29.46
N ASP A 134 -29.93 -34.67 -30.30
CA ASP A 134 -29.19 -33.41 -30.57
C ASP A 134 -29.99 -32.17 -30.14
N TYR A 135 -31.31 -32.27 -30.09
CA TYR A 135 -32.17 -31.18 -29.61
C TYR A 135 -33.47 -31.68 -28.96
N THR A 136 -34.18 -30.82 -28.24
CA THR A 136 -35.53 -31.15 -27.74
C THR A 136 -36.57 -30.60 -28.69
N GLY A 137 -37.39 -31.48 -29.30
CA GLY A 137 -38.47 -31.07 -30.18
C GLY A 137 -39.48 -30.15 -29.50
N VAL A 138 -39.77 -29.00 -30.12
CA VAL A 138 -40.72 -27.99 -29.59
C VAL A 138 -41.79 -27.65 -30.62
N SER A 139 -42.98 -27.33 -30.12
CA SER A 139 -44.08 -26.79 -30.92
C SER A 139 -44.91 -25.83 -30.07
N GLY A 140 -45.58 -24.88 -30.72
CA GLY A 140 -46.41 -23.90 -30.03
C GLY A 140 -47.02 -22.87 -30.97
N THR A 141 -47.53 -21.79 -30.38
CA THR A 141 -48.13 -20.67 -31.12
C THR A 141 -47.45 -19.37 -30.69
N LEU A 142 -46.88 -18.63 -31.64
CA LEU A 142 -46.42 -17.27 -31.43
C LEU A 142 -47.60 -16.32 -31.56
N ASN A 143 -47.80 -15.45 -30.58
CA ASN A 143 -48.84 -14.42 -30.60
C ASN A 143 -48.17 -13.05 -30.64
N PHE A 144 -48.35 -12.32 -31.74
CA PHE A 144 -47.93 -10.94 -31.87
C PHE A 144 -49.09 -10.05 -31.44
N THR A 145 -48.83 -9.16 -30.50
CA THR A 145 -49.82 -8.12 -30.15
C THR A 145 -49.90 -7.07 -31.26
N ALA A 146 -51.02 -6.36 -31.38
CA ALA A 146 -51.16 -5.28 -32.36
C ALA A 146 -49.94 -4.32 -32.38
N GLY A 147 -49.33 -4.16 -33.55
CA GLY A 147 -48.12 -3.36 -33.77
C GLY A 147 -46.78 -4.07 -33.49
N GLU A 148 -46.78 -5.28 -32.92
CA GLU A 148 -45.56 -6.06 -32.68
C GLU A 148 -45.06 -6.73 -33.96
N VAL A 149 -43.76 -6.62 -34.24
CA VAL A 149 -43.16 -7.08 -35.51
C VAL A 149 -42.10 -8.18 -35.37
N SER A 150 -41.79 -8.63 -34.15
CA SER A 150 -40.81 -9.70 -33.93
C SER A 150 -41.10 -10.53 -32.69
N LYS A 151 -40.93 -11.85 -32.80
CA LYS A 151 -40.95 -12.82 -31.69
C LYS A 151 -39.83 -13.83 -31.89
N THR A 152 -39.47 -14.56 -30.84
CA THR A 152 -38.46 -15.60 -30.91
C THR A 152 -39.02 -16.98 -30.57
N ILE A 153 -38.43 -18.01 -31.17
CA ILE A 153 -38.60 -19.42 -30.84
C ILE A 153 -37.27 -19.90 -30.26
N THR A 154 -37.31 -20.52 -29.08
CA THR A 154 -36.12 -21.10 -28.46
C THR A 154 -36.26 -22.62 -28.41
N VAL A 155 -35.27 -23.31 -28.97
CA VAL A 155 -35.18 -24.76 -29.03
C VAL A 155 -33.99 -25.20 -28.18
N PRO A 156 -34.18 -25.98 -27.09
CA PRO A 156 -33.05 -26.56 -26.36
C PRO A 156 -32.25 -27.52 -27.24
N ILE A 157 -30.92 -27.40 -27.21
CA ILE A 157 -29.98 -28.30 -27.91
C ILE A 157 -29.13 -29.07 -26.88
N PHE A 158 -28.57 -30.20 -27.28
CA PHE A 158 -27.72 -31.04 -26.46
C PHE A 158 -26.27 -30.91 -26.91
N ASP A 159 -25.37 -30.92 -25.93
CA ASP A 159 -23.91 -30.92 -26.12
C ASP A 159 -23.44 -32.37 -25.97
N SER A 160 -23.04 -32.99 -27.09
CA SER A 160 -22.67 -34.40 -27.15
C SER A 160 -21.26 -34.61 -26.60
N GLN A 161 -20.94 -35.85 -26.20
CA GLN A 161 -19.56 -36.23 -25.84
C GLN A 161 -18.88 -37.02 -26.95
N ILE A 162 -19.61 -37.29 -28.02
CA ILE A 162 -19.15 -37.95 -29.23
C ILE A 162 -19.29 -36.91 -30.34
N VAL A 163 -18.19 -36.62 -31.03
CA VAL A 163 -18.25 -35.75 -32.21
C VAL A 163 -18.98 -36.50 -33.32
N GLU A 164 -20.10 -35.92 -33.73
CA GLU A 164 -21.06 -36.41 -34.72
C GLU A 164 -21.06 -35.50 -35.96
N GLY A 165 -20.56 -34.27 -35.84
CA GLY A 165 -20.41 -33.31 -36.92
C GLY A 165 -21.41 -32.18 -36.91
N ASP A 166 -21.29 -31.27 -37.89
CA ASP A 166 -22.29 -30.22 -38.08
C ASP A 166 -23.63 -30.84 -38.52
N GLU A 167 -24.64 -30.75 -37.66
CA GLU A 167 -25.97 -31.29 -37.90
C GLU A 167 -27.04 -30.20 -38.07
N THR A 168 -28.19 -30.56 -38.62
CA THR A 168 -29.28 -29.62 -38.91
C THR A 168 -30.64 -30.15 -38.50
N PHE A 169 -31.54 -29.25 -38.08
CA PHE A 169 -32.98 -29.49 -37.95
C PHE A 169 -33.78 -28.31 -38.51
N LEU A 170 -35.08 -28.49 -38.71
CA LEU A 170 -36.00 -27.47 -39.26
C LEU A 170 -36.91 -26.89 -38.19
N VAL A 171 -37.33 -25.63 -38.39
CA VAL A 171 -38.45 -25.00 -37.69
C VAL A 171 -39.46 -24.51 -38.71
N ASN A 172 -40.65 -25.12 -38.71
CA ASN A 172 -41.72 -24.82 -39.67
C ASN A 172 -42.78 -23.91 -39.04
N LEU A 173 -43.16 -22.85 -39.74
CA LEU A 173 -44.30 -21.99 -39.42
C LEU A 173 -45.55 -22.50 -40.13
N SER A 174 -46.70 -22.41 -39.45
CA SER A 174 -47.98 -22.87 -40.01
C SER A 174 -49.17 -22.15 -39.38
N ASN A 175 -50.37 -22.39 -39.93
CA ASN A 175 -51.64 -21.97 -39.33
C ASN A 175 -51.74 -20.45 -39.01
N LEU A 176 -51.19 -19.58 -39.86
CA LEU A 176 -51.25 -18.12 -39.69
C LEU A 176 -52.70 -17.62 -39.53
N GLN A 177 -52.98 -16.94 -38.42
CA GLN A 177 -54.25 -16.25 -38.15
C GLN A 177 -53.99 -14.75 -38.05
N ALA A 178 -54.56 -13.98 -38.99
CA ALA A 178 -54.35 -12.53 -39.08
C ALA A 178 -55.63 -11.70 -38.93
N GLY A 179 -56.72 -12.29 -38.41
CA GLY A 179 -57.96 -11.55 -38.14
C GLY A 179 -58.57 -10.84 -39.36
N GLY A 180 -58.33 -11.34 -40.57
CA GLY A 180 -58.81 -10.75 -41.84
C GLY A 180 -57.85 -9.76 -42.51
N ARG A 181 -56.69 -9.45 -41.91
CA ARG A 181 -55.67 -8.54 -42.46
C ARG A 181 -54.82 -9.26 -43.51
N HIS A 182 -54.23 -8.50 -44.43
CA HIS A 182 -53.41 -9.03 -45.50
C HIS A 182 -51.99 -9.38 -45.01
N VAL A 183 -51.87 -10.54 -44.35
CA VAL A 183 -50.60 -11.08 -43.84
C VAL A 183 -50.32 -12.43 -44.51
N VAL A 184 -49.08 -12.65 -44.93
CA VAL A 184 -48.66 -13.88 -45.60
C VAL A 184 -47.40 -14.47 -44.96
N LEU A 185 -47.25 -15.79 -45.01
CA LEU A 185 -45.97 -16.46 -44.72
C LEU A 185 -45.10 -16.35 -45.98
N ALA A 186 -44.14 -15.43 -45.98
CA ALA A 186 -43.20 -15.27 -47.09
C ALA A 186 -42.04 -16.25 -47.00
N ASP A 187 -41.66 -16.61 -45.77
CA ASP A 187 -40.72 -17.68 -45.45
C ASP A 187 -41.27 -18.45 -44.24
N ASP A 188 -41.65 -19.71 -44.47
CA ASP A 188 -42.31 -20.56 -43.50
C ASP A 188 -41.39 -21.66 -42.93
N GLN A 189 -40.10 -21.64 -43.25
CA GLN A 189 -39.17 -22.67 -42.79
C GLN A 189 -37.78 -22.11 -42.55
N ALA A 190 -37.25 -22.34 -41.34
CA ALA A 190 -35.85 -22.10 -41.03
C ALA A 190 -35.06 -23.40 -40.86
N VAL A 191 -33.79 -23.35 -41.22
CA VAL A 191 -32.76 -24.34 -40.94
C VAL A 191 -31.93 -23.86 -39.75
N ALA A 192 -31.87 -24.68 -38.71
CA ALA A 192 -30.95 -24.49 -37.60
C ALA A 192 -29.80 -25.50 -37.71
N THR A 193 -28.56 -25.01 -37.83
CA THR A 193 -27.34 -25.82 -37.82
C THR A 193 -26.75 -25.85 -36.42
N ILE A 194 -26.55 -27.03 -35.85
CA ILE A 194 -25.78 -27.28 -34.64
C ILE A 194 -24.34 -27.54 -35.09
N ARG A 195 -23.40 -26.73 -34.60
CA ARG A 195 -21.97 -26.82 -34.92
C ARG A 195 -21.27 -27.62 -33.85
N ASP A 196 -20.55 -28.65 -34.28
CA ASP A 196 -19.77 -29.57 -33.45
C ASP A 196 -18.27 -29.20 -33.58
N GLU A 197 -17.45 -29.83 -32.77
CA GLU A 197 -16.03 -29.59 -32.64
C GLU A 197 -15.20 -30.44 -33.63
N ILE A 198 -13.95 -30.05 -33.83
CA ILE A 198 -13.03 -30.77 -34.73
C ILE A 198 -12.04 -31.57 -33.87
N PRO A 199 -12.18 -32.91 -33.80
CA PRO A 199 -11.35 -33.79 -32.98
C PRO A 199 -9.92 -33.84 -33.53
N ALA A 200 -8.96 -34.11 -32.65
CA ALA A 200 -7.55 -34.15 -32.96
C ALA A 200 -6.89 -35.45 -32.54
N ILE A 201 -6.01 -35.94 -33.41
CA ILE A 201 -5.18 -37.13 -33.17
C ILE A 201 -3.74 -36.73 -32.84
N LEU A 202 -3.12 -37.42 -31.88
CA LEU A 202 -1.74 -37.18 -31.45
C LEU A 202 -0.98 -38.48 -31.17
N ILE A 203 0.34 -38.38 -31.16
CA ILE A 203 1.26 -39.41 -30.70
C ILE A 203 2.33 -38.75 -29.82
N ASP A 204 2.51 -39.24 -28.59
CA ASP A 204 3.45 -38.64 -27.64
C ASP A 204 4.88 -39.18 -27.78
N ASP A 205 5.87 -38.35 -27.45
CA ASP A 205 7.25 -38.76 -27.24
C ASP A 205 7.37 -39.76 -26.08
N MET A 206 8.33 -40.67 -26.17
CA MET A 206 8.55 -41.71 -25.16
C MET A 206 10.04 -41.94 -24.95
N SER A 207 10.45 -42.26 -23.71
CA SER A 207 11.79 -42.74 -23.39
C SER A 207 11.73 -44.12 -22.73
N VAL A 208 12.60 -45.02 -23.14
CA VAL A 208 12.60 -46.45 -22.77
C VAL A 208 14.04 -46.94 -22.65
N ARG A 209 14.27 -47.95 -21.81
CA ARG A 209 15.60 -48.61 -21.73
C ARG A 209 15.90 -49.29 -23.06
N ASP A 210 17.15 -49.20 -23.52
CA ASP A 210 17.59 -49.93 -24.70
C ASP A 210 17.75 -51.44 -24.46
N ASP A 211 17.60 -51.90 -23.21
CA ASP A 211 17.43 -53.32 -22.82
C ASP A 211 15.99 -53.85 -22.98
N SER A 212 15.02 -53.00 -23.32
CA SER A 212 13.64 -53.41 -23.55
C SER A 212 13.56 -54.28 -24.81
N SER A 213 12.82 -55.39 -24.77
CA SER A 213 12.64 -56.25 -25.95
C SER A 213 11.60 -55.71 -26.94
N SER A 214 10.61 -54.97 -26.44
CA SER A 214 9.61 -54.25 -27.24
C SER A 214 9.03 -53.10 -26.44
N ILE A 215 8.47 -52.14 -27.18
CA ILE A 215 7.76 -50.99 -26.61
C ILE A 215 6.39 -50.86 -27.25
N GLN A 216 5.42 -50.38 -26.48
CA GLN A 216 4.08 -50.11 -26.94
C GLN A 216 3.92 -48.61 -27.16
N VAL A 217 3.72 -48.21 -28.41
CA VAL A 217 3.49 -46.80 -28.77
C VAL A 217 1.98 -46.57 -28.86
N THR A 218 1.50 -45.52 -28.20
CA THR A 218 0.07 -45.16 -28.14
C THR A 218 -0.20 -43.94 -29.00
N VAL A 219 -1.26 -44.01 -29.79
CA VAL A 219 -1.83 -42.90 -30.56
C VAL A 219 -3.23 -42.65 -30.01
N SER A 220 -3.59 -41.39 -29.78
CA SER A 220 -4.85 -41.01 -29.13
C SER A 220 -5.61 -39.93 -29.87
N LEU A 221 -6.93 -40.02 -29.83
CA LEU A 221 -7.87 -38.94 -30.11
C LEU A 221 -8.17 -38.17 -28.82
N ASP A 222 -8.31 -36.85 -28.90
CA ASP A 222 -8.71 -36.00 -27.76
C ASP A 222 -10.20 -36.12 -27.41
N GLN A 223 -11.03 -36.43 -28.40
CA GLN A 223 -12.47 -36.66 -28.26
C GLN A 223 -12.90 -37.95 -28.99
N ALA A 224 -13.97 -38.56 -28.49
CA ALA A 224 -14.58 -39.72 -29.13
C ALA A 224 -15.32 -39.26 -30.39
N VAL A 225 -15.27 -40.06 -31.44
CA VAL A 225 -15.91 -39.75 -32.73
C VAL A 225 -16.96 -40.81 -33.07
N ALA A 226 -18.05 -40.41 -33.72
CA ALA A 226 -19.14 -41.31 -34.13
C ALA A 226 -18.78 -42.17 -35.34
N ASP A 227 -17.80 -41.71 -36.14
CA ASP A 227 -17.32 -42.36 -37.35
C ASP A 227 -15.99 -43.08 -37.18
N THR A 228 -15.61 -43.88 -38.19
CA THR A 228 -14.32 -44.58 -38.17
C THR A 228 -13.20 -43.65 -38.62
N VAL A 229 -12.13 -43.56 -37.82
CA VAL A 229 -10.92 -42.80 -38.14
C VAL A 229 -9.76 -43.75 -38.39
N THR A 230 -9.00 -43.52 -39.46
CA THR A 230 -7.79 -44.28 -39.77
C THR A 230 -6.58 -43.38 -39.92
N VAL A 231 -5.43 -43.84 -39.43
CA VAL A 231 -4.15 -43.14 -39.55
C VAL A 231 -3.04 -44.14 -39.78
N ASP A 232 -2.14 -43.86 -40.72
CA ASP A 232 -0.96 -44.67 -40.98
C ASP A 232 0.19 -44.23 -40.07
N TYR A 233 1.01 -45.17 -39.60
CA TYR A 233 2.26 -44.89 -38.89
C TYR A 233 3.45 -45.54 -39.60
N VAL A 234 4.63 -44.93 -39.48
CA VAL A 234 5.90 -45.50 -39.93
C VAL A 234 7.05 -45.05 -39.02
N THR A 235 7.94 -45.97 -38.65
CA THR A 235 9.17 -45.62 -37.93
C THR A 235 10.27 -45.13 -38.87
N ARG A 236 11.08 -44.18 -38.41
CA ARG A 236 12.14 -43.54 -39.20
C ARG A 236 13.41 -43.34 -38.37
N ASN A 237 14.55 -43.65 -38.98
CA ASN A 237 15.85 -43.48 -38.35
C ASN A 237 16.08 -42.02 -37.93
N TYR A 238 16.71 -41.84 -36.77
CA TYR A 238 17.30 -40.56 -36.36
C TYR A 238 18.71 -40.80 -35.84
N SER A 239 18.98 -40.75 -34.53
CA SER A 239 20.26 -41.19 -33.97
C SER A 239 20.31 -42.69 -33.69
N ALA A 240 19.15 -43.31 -33.48
CA ALA A 240 18.96 -44.74 -33.54
C ALA A 240 18.63 -45.16 -34.99
N VAL A 241 19.16 -46.30 -35.42
CA VAL A 241 19.08 -46.83 -36.78
C VAL A 241 18.37 -48.18 -36.77
N ALA A 242 17.41 -48.36 -37.68
CA ALA A 242 16.71 -49.62 -37.88
C ALA A 242 17.68 -50.79 -38.17
N ASP A 243 17.30 -52.00 -37.72
CA ASP A 243 18.06 -53.25 -37.75
C ASP A 243 19.36 -53.26 -36.92
N SER A 244 19.76 -52.09 -36.37
CA SER A 244 20.78 -51.99 -35.32
C SER A 244 20.13 -51.83 -33.96
N ASP A 245 19.18 -50.89 -33.83
CA ASP A 245 18.66 -50.42 -32.54
C ASP A 245 17.18 -50.71 -32.34
N TYR A 246 16.42 -50.82 -33.43
CA TYR A 246 15.02 -51.22 -33.42
C TYR A 246 14.66 -51.88 -34.75
N LEU A 247 13.58 -52.65 -34.82
CA LEU A 247 13.04 -53.14 -36.10
C LEU A 247 12.05 -52.13 -36.68
N SER A 248 12.14 -51.86 -37.99
CA SER A 248 11.20 -50.96 -38.66
C SER A 248 9.76 -51.46 -38.53
N ALA A 249 8.83 -50.56 -38.24
CA ALA A 249 7.41 -50.85 -38.03
C ALA A 249 6.59 -49.83 -38.82
N SER A 250 5.52 -50.31 -39.46
CA SER A 250 4.56 -49.48 -40.17
C SER A 250 3.22 -50.18 -40.27
N GLY A 251 2.13 -49.43 -40.30
CA GLY A 251 0.79 -49.97 -40.47
C GLY A 251 -0.27 -48.89 -40.42
N THR A 252 -1.54 -49.31 -40.41
CA THR A 252 -2.70 -48.44 -40.26
C THR A 252 -3.38 -48.74 -38.92
N LEU A 253 -3.62 -47.71 -38.12
CA LEU A 253 -4.47 -47.77 -36.94
C LEU A 253 -5.91 -47.40 -37.34
N THR A 254 -6.89 -48.14 -36.84
CA THR A 254 -8.32 -47.90 -37.09
C THR A 254 -9.03 -47.69 -35.76
N PHE A 255 -9.44 -46.47 -35.48
CA PHE A 255 -10.29 -46.10 -34.35
C PHE A 255 -11.74 -46.34 -34.78
N ASN A 256 -12.39 -47.35 -34.18
CA ASN A 256 -13.83 -47.54 -34.36
C ASN A 256 -14.59 -46.48 -33.55
N PRO A 257 -15.89 -46.25 -33.84
CA PRO A 257 -16.68 -45.27 -33.12
C PRO A 257 -16.56 -45.38 -31.59
N GLY A 258 -16.28 -44.25 -30.94
CA GLY A 258 -16.09 -44.16 -29.49
C GLY A 258 -14.71 -44.57 -28.95
N GLU A 259 -13.78 -45.06 -29.77
CA GLU A 259 -12.43 -45.42 -29.31
C GLU A 259 -11.50 -44.20 -29.25
N LEU A 260 -10.86 -43.98 -28.10
CA LEU A 260 -9.94 -42.85 -27.90
C LEU A 260 -8.47 -43.19 -28.15
N THR A 261 -8.07 -44.45 -28.06
CA THR A 261 -6.65 -44.84 -28.13
C THR A 261 -6.45 -46.10 -28.94
N LYS A 262 -5.38 -46.15 -29.73
CA LYS A 262 -4.84 -47.36 -30.34
C LYS A 262 -3.36 -47.46 -30.06
N THR A 263 -2.86 -48.69 -30.02
CA THR A 263 -1.45 -48.96 -29.78
C THR A 263 -0.88 -49.86 -30.86
N PHE A 264 0.43 -49.76 -31.08
CA PHE A 264 1.22 -50.70 -31.86
C PHE A 264 2.55 -50.97 -31.17
N GLU A 265 3.20 -52.08 -31.52
CA GLU A 265 4.49 -52.46 -30.93
C GLU A 265 5.65 -52.13 -31.86
N VAL A 266 6.75 -51.67 -31.27
CA VAL A 266 8.07 -51.57 -31.93
C VAL A 266 9.05 -52.45 -31.17
N THR A 267 9.73 -53.36 -31.86
CA THR A 267 10.78 -54.19 -31.27
C THR A 267 12.07 -53.38 -31.12
N VAL A 268 12.62 -53.34 -29.91
CA VAL A 268 13.92 -52.73 -29.61
C VAL A 268 14.99 -53.82 -29.60
N LEU A 269 16.17 -53.52 -30.14
CA LEU A 269 17.28 -54.46 -30.27
C LEU A 269 18.35 -54.13 -29.23
N GLU A 270 18.58 -55.05 -28.30
CA GLU A 270 19.58 -54.91 -27.24
C GLU A 270 21.01 -54.83 -27.81
N HIS A 271 21.82 -53.88 -27.32
CA HIS A 271 23.26 -53.83 -27.59
C HIS A 271 24.04 -54.47 -26.46
N THR A 272 24.71 -55.59 -26.73
CA THR A 272 25.58 -56.20 -25.73
C THR A 272 27.02 -55.67 -25.83
N GLY A 273 27.58 -55.24 -24.70
CA GLY A 273 29.04 -55.13 -24.50
C GLY A 273 29.71 -53.79 -24.85
N THR A 274 28.97 -52.74 -25.17
CA THR A 274 29.50 -51.36 -25.26
C THR A 274 28.55 -50.38 -24.61
N LEU A 275 29.08 -49.51 -23.74
CA LEU A 275 28.34 -48.38 -23.20
C LEU A 275 27.95 -47.46 -24.36
N LEU A 276 26.66 -47.32 -24.61
CA LEU A 276 26.11 -46.42 -25.61
C LEU A 276 25.39 -45.28 -24.88
N GLY A 277 25.51 -44.06 -25.40
CA GLY A 277 24.67 -42.96 -24.95
C GLY A 277 23.26 -43.07 -25.53
N ASP A 278 22.39 -42.15 -25.13
CA ASP A 278 21.00 -42.13 -25.61
C ASP A 278 20.93 -41.98 -27.13
N ARG A 279 20.03 -42.75 -27.72
CA ARG A 279 19.72 -42.73 -29.16
C ARG A 279 18.23 -42.57 -29.33
N SER A 280 17.77 -42.13 -30.49
CA SER A 280 16.34 -41.95 -30.73
C SER A 280 15.96 -42.24 -32.17
N PHE A 281 14.74 -42.70 -32.38
CA PHE A 281 14.11 -42.80 -33.70
C PHE A 281 12.77 -42.07 -33.67
N LEU A 282 12.20 -41.82 -34.84
CA LEU A 282 10.93 -41.10 -34.99
C LEU A 282 9.83 -42.08 -35.40
N VAL A 283 8.60 -41.75 -35.05
CA VAL A 283 7.37 -42.35 -35.58
C VAL A 283 6.60 -41.22 -36.25
N ASP A 284 6.39 -41.35 -37.56
CA ASP A 284 5.60 -40.40 -38.34
C ASP A 284 4.18 -40.95 -38.51
N LEU A 285 3.16 -40.14 -38.18
CA LEU A 285 1.78 -40.36 -38.57
C LEU A 285 1.49 -39.71 -39.93
N SER A 286 0.68 -40.38 -40.75
CA SER A 286 0.32 -39.90 -42.09
C SER A 286 -1.02 -40.47 -42.54
N ASN A 287 -1.52 -40.00 -43.68
CA ASN A 287 -2.73 -40.53 -44.32
C ASN A 287 -3.93 -40.62 -43.36
N LEU A 288 -4.16 -39.56 -42.57
CA LEU A 288 -5.34 -39.44 -41.72
C LEU A 288 -6.59 -39.37 -42.59
N GLN A 289 -7.52 -40.30 -42.38
CA GLN A 289 -8.79 -40.40 -43.11
C GLN A 289 -9.91 -40.65 -42.11
N SER A 290 -11.05 -39.99 -42.33
CA SER A 290 -12.30 -40.19 -41.61
C SER A 290 -13.43 -40.46 -42.62
N THR A 291 -14.41 -41.30 -42.26
CA THR A 291 -15.58 -41.58 -43.10
C THR A 291 -16.69 -40.54 -43.00
N GLY A 292 -16.66 -39.71 -41.96
CA GLY A 292 -17.54 -38.57 -41.74
C GLY A 292 -16.72 -37.33 -41.45
N GLU A 293 -16.60 -37.00 -40.17
CA GLU A 293 -16.08 -35.71 -39.70
C GLU A 293 -14.60 -35.45 -39.94
N ASP A 294 -14.27 -34.17 -40.11
CA ASP A 294 -12.89 -33.71 -40.23
C ASP A 294 -12.13 -34.00 -38.93
N VAL A 295 -11.03 -34.75 -39.03
CA VAL A 295 -10.09 -34.99 -37.92
C VAL A 295 -8.77 -34.38 -38.30
N ARG A 296 -8.13 -33.69 -37.36
CA ARG A 296 -6.83 -33.02 -37.59
C ARG A 296 -5.70 -33.70 -36.81
N PHE A 297 -4.46 -33.51 -37.26
CA PHE A 297 -3.29 -33.81 -36.44
C PHE A 297 -3.10 -32.71 -35.38
N ALA A 298 -3.10 -33.07 -34.11
CA ALA A 298 -2.53 -32.26 -33.05
C ALA A 298 -1.00 -32.47 -32.99
N ASP A 299 -0.57 -33.72 -33.09
CA ASP A 299 0.83 -34.09 -33.31
C ASP A 299 0.90 -35.26 -34.29
N SER A 300 1.77 -35.14 -35.29
CA SER A 300 1.98 -36.17 -36.29
C SER A 300 3.34 -36.86 -36.18
N GLN A 301 4.16 -36.56 -35.18
CA GLN A 301 5.47 -37.17 -35.04
C GLN A 301 5.87 -37.37 -33.57
N SER A 302 6.19 -38.61 -33.21
CA SER A 302 6.76 -38.94 -31.90
C SER A 302 8.24 -39.27 -32.02
N LYS A 303 9.05 -38.76 -31.09
CA LYS A 303 10.43 -39.13 -30.88
C LYS A 303 10.52 -40.16 -29.76
N ILE A 304 10.92 -41.35 -30.13
CA ILE A 304 11.22 -42.44 -29.20
C ILE A 304 12.70 -42.39 -28.85
N THR A 305 13.03 -42.18 -27.58
CA THR A 305 14.40 -42.16 -27.06
C THR A 305 14.73 -43.49 -26.37
N LEU A 306 15.68 -44.21 -26.92
CA LEU A 306 16.33 -45.37 -26.32
C LEU A 306 17.43 -44.86 -25.38
N LEU A 307 17.21 -45.02 -24.08
CA LEU A 307 18.11 -44.62 -23.02
C LEU A 307 19.22 -45.65 -22.91
N GLY A 308 20.47 -45.19 -23.02
CA GLY A 308 21.63 -46.06 -22.96
C GLY A 308 22.03 -46.45 -21.53
N ASP A 309 22.85 -47.50 -21.41
CA ASP A 309 23.27 -48.13 -20.15
C ASP A 309 24.30 -47.34 -19.30
N GLU A 310 24.30 -46.00 -19.35
CA GLU A 310 25.23 -45.17 -18.58
C GLU A 310 25.20 -45.49 -17.07
N PRO A 311 26.36 -45.71 -16.40
CA PRO A 311 26.36 -46.01 -14.98
C PRO A 311 25.85 -44.81 -14.16
N PRO A 312 25.20 -45.03 -13.00
CA PRO A 312 24.84 -43.96 -12.08
C PRO A 312 26.08 -43.16 -11.67
N THR A 313 25.91 -41.92 -11.23
CA THR A 313 27.03 -41.06 -10.82
C THR A 313 27.00 -40.76 -9.32
N ILE A 314 28.16 -40.50 -8.73
CA ILE A 314 28.31 -40.07 -7.34
C ILE A 314 29.08 -38.75 -7.30
N THR A 315 28.60 -37.82 -6.49
CA THR A 315 29.19 -36.50 -6.23
C THR A 315 29.13 -36.17 -4.73
N ILE A 316 29.93 -35.21 -4.29
CA ILE A 316 29.88 -34.63 -2.95
C ILE A 316 29.89 -33.12 -3.10
N ASN A 317 29.10 -32.40 -2.29
CA ASN A 317 29.03 -30.94 -2.40
C ASN A 317 30.14 -30.24 -1.61
N ASP A 318 30.42 -29.00 -1.98
CA ASP A 318 31.11 -28.04 -1.12
C ASP A 318 30.13 -27.46 -0.09
N ILE A 319 30.64 -27.06 1.08
CA ILE A 319 29.87 -26.43 2.15
C ILE A 319 30.60 -25.24 2.73
N VAL A 320 29.81 -24.39 3.38
CA VAL A 320 30.29 -23.33 4.26
C VAL A 320 29.66 -23.59 5.62
N VAL A 321 30.46 -23.48 6.67
CA VAL A 321 30.04 -23.72 8.06
C VAL A 321 30.56 -22.56 8.89
N GLN A 322 29.69 -21.97 9.69
CA GLN A 322 30.07 -20.95 10.68
C GLN A 322 30.77 -21.68 11.84
N GLU A 323 31.86 -21.12 12.33
CA GLU A 323 32.66 -21.71 13.41
C GLU A 323 31.83 -21.84 14.70
N GLY A 324 31.29 -20.75 15.22
CA GLY A 324 30.52 -20.66 16.45
C GLY A 324 31.39 -20.49 17.71
N ASP A 325 30.75 -20.18 18.84
CA ASP A 325 31.45 -19.69 20.04
C ASP A 325 31.70 -20.73 21.18
N ASP A 326 31.02 -21.88 21.16
CA ASP A 326 31.10 -22.88 22.26
C ASP A 326 30.87 -24.33 21.82
N GLY A 327 31.85 -25.19 22.11
CA GLY A 327 31.79 -26.63 21.88
C GLY A 327 32.29 -27.08 20.50
N LEU A 328 31.44 -27.81 19.77
CA LEU A 328 31.75 -28.32 18.43
C LEU A 328 30.59 -27.99 17.49
N THR A 329 30.91 -27.55 16.28
CA THR A 329 29.95 -27.31 15.21
C THR A 329 30.03 -28.41 14.15
N SER A 330 28.89 -28.86 13.62
CA SER A 330 28.86 -29.94 12.63
C SER A 330 28.90 -29.41 11.20
N ALA A 331 30.00 -29.67 10.50
CA ALA A 331 30.12 -29.49 9.06
C ALA A 331 29.56 -30.74 8.33
N VAL A 332 28.40 -30.59 7.69
CA VAL A 332 27.65 -31.71 7.09
C VAL A 332 27.72 -31.67 5.56
N PHE A 333 28.49 -32.59 4.99
CA PHE A 333 28.55 -32.82 3.55
C PHE A 333 27.44 -33.78 3.13
N THR A 334 26.91 -33.57 1.93
CA THR A 334 25.93 -34.45 1.27
C THR A 334 26.60 -35.13 0.08
N VAL A 335 26.70 -36.45 0.16
CA VAL A 335 27.09 -37.31 -0.96
C VAL A 335 25.82 -37.68 -1.72
N THR A 336 25.78 -37.35 -3.01
CA THR A 336 24.62 -37.59 -3.88
C THR A 336 24.95 -38.67 -4.90
N ARG A 337 24.13 -39.72 -4.96
CA ARG A 337 24.14 -40.77 -5.97
C ARG A 337 22.95 -40.59 -6.90
N THR A 338 23.18 -40.47 -8.21
CA THR A 338 22.16 -40.11 -9.19
C THR A 338 22.06 -41.15 -10.31
N GLY A 339 20.86 -41.65 -10.54
CA GLY A 339 20.48 -42.50 -11.67
C GLY A 339 19.73 -41.69 -12.73
N LYS A 340 19.70 -42.18 -13.96
CA LYS A 340 19.05 -41.51 -15.09
C LYS A 340 17.56 -41.86 -15.16
N ILE A 341 17.24 -43.09 -14.79
CA ILE A 341 15.88 -43.65 -14.76
C ILE A 341 15.65 -44.56 -13.56
N ALA A 342 14.37 -44.83 -13.29
CA ALA A 342 13.97 -45.77 -12.26
C ALA A 342 14.59 -47.15 -12.56
N GLY A 343 15.20 -47.76 -11.54
CA GLY A 343 15.92 -49.03 -11.62
C GLY A 343 17.44 -48.87 -11.63
N ASP A 344 17.98 -47.71 -12.03
CA ASP A 344 19.43 -47.48 -12.07
C ASP A 344 20.08 -47.53 -10.68
N LEU A 345 19.31 -47.26 -9.63
CA LEU A 345 19.78 -47.27 -8.25
C LEU A 345 19.37 -48.56 -7.49
N ASP A 346 18.89 -49.61 -8.19
CA ASP A 346 18.45 -50.89 -7.59
C ASP A 346 19.60 -51.82 -7.21
N PHE A 347 20.66 -51.27 -6.63
CA PHE A 347 21.72 -52.03 -5.99
C PHE A 347 22.29 -51.25 -4.81
N ALA A 348 22.66 -51.99 -3.76
CA ALA A 348 23.33 -51.42 -2.60
C ALA A 348 24.78 -51.07 -2.94
N GLU A 349 25.26 -49.96 -2.38
CA GLU A 349 26.59 -49.44 -2.67
C GLU A 349 27.17 -48.71 -1.46
N THR A 350 28.47 -48.87 -1.23
CA THR A 350 29.21 -48.21 -0.15
C THR A 350 30.32 -47.37 -0.76
N VAL A 351 30.49 -46.14 -0.27
CA VAL A 351 31.55 -45.20 -0.69
C VAL A 351 32.43 -44.85 0.50
N ARG A 352 33.75 -44.92 0.37
CA ARG A 352 34.68 -44.56 1.46
C ARG A 352 34.99 -43.07 1.43
N PHE A 353 35.26 -42.50 2.60
CA PHE A 353 35.67 -41.10 2.70
C PHE A 353 36.73 -40.86 3.78
N PHE A 354 37.46 -39.76 3.65
CA PHE A 354 38.34 -39.21 4.69
C PHE A 354 38.53 -37.70 4.52
N THR A 355 38.84 -37.00 5.60
CA THR A 355 39.15 -35.57 5.58
C THR A 355 40.62 -35.32 5.22
N VAL A 356 40.89 -34.20 4.57
CA VAL A 356 42.23 -33.71 4.19
C VAL A 356 42.35 -32.25 4.59
N GLU A 357 43.46 -31.91 5.24
CA GLU A 357 43.75 -30.54 5.67
C GLU A 357 43.89 -29.59 4.49
N GLY A 358 43.35 -28.38 4.63
CA GLY A 358 43.64 -27.23 3.78
C GLY A 358 44.42 -26.18 4.57
N THR A 359 43.87 -24.97 4.65
CA THR A 359 44.33 -23.96 5.61
C THR A 359 43.96 -24.35 7.03
N ALA A 360 42.80 -24.98 7.23
CA ALA A 360 42.40 -25.59 8.50
C ALA A 360 43.23 -26.84 8.78
N LYS A 361 43.66 -26.99 10.04
CA LYS A 361 44.46 -28.09 10.59
C LYS A 361 43.61 -28.99 11.46
N SER A 362 43.81 -30.29 11.24
CA SER A 362 43.20 -31.31 12.07
C SER A 362 43.64 -31.09 13.52
N TYR A 363 42.71 -31.29 14.47
CA TYR A 363 42.85 -31.11 15.93
C TYR A 363 42.77 -29.65 16.42
N PHE A 364 43.01 -28.66 15.58
CA PHE A 364 42.89 -27.26 15.97
C PHE A 364 41.56 -26.67 15.49
N ASP A 365 41.23 -26.89 14.22
CA ASP A 365 40.09 -26.25 13.58
C ASP A 365 38.98 -27.27 13.26
N TYR A 366 39.34 -28.56 13.11
CA TYR A 366 38.36 -29.64 12.93
C TYR A 366 38.90 -31.01 13.35
N VAL A 367 38.01 -31.96 13.60
CA VAL A 367 38.33 -33.35 13.93
C VAL A 367 38.50 -34.18 12.66
N HIS A 368 39.67 -34.82 12.48
CA HIS A 368 39.90 -35.72 11.34
C HIS A 368 38.96 -36.93 11.31
N THR A 369 37.97 -36.90 10.43
CA THR A 369 36.98 -37.98 10.22
C THR A 369 37.31 -38.82 8.99
N TYR A 370 37.08 -40.13 9.08
CA TYR A 370 37.10 -41.09 7.97
C TYR A 370 36.04 -42.16 8.19
N GLY A 371 35.56 -42.80 7.11
CA GLY A 371 34.51 -43.80 7.22
C GLY A 371 33.95 -44.24 5.87
N THR A 372 32.69 -44.66 5.91
CA THR A 372 31.90 -45.05 4.73
C THR A 372 30.51 -44.42 4.79
N VAL A 373 29.95 -44.14 3.62
CA VAL A 373 28.51 -43.87 3.44
C VAL A 373 27.88 -45.01 2.64
N ASP A 374 26.68 -45.43 3.03
CA ASP A 374 25.96 -46.56 2.43
C ASP A 374 24.69 -46.07 1.71
N PHE A 375 24.49 -46.57 0.50
CA PHE A 375 23.27 -46.43 -0.29
C PHE A 375 22.55 -47.78 -0.35
N VAL A 376 21.25 -47.78 -0.07
CA VAL A 376 20.41 -48.99 -0.22
C VAL A 376 19.94 -49.13 -1.67
N ALA A 377 19.62 -50.35 -2.10
CA ALA A 377 19.00 -50.56 -3.40
C ALA A 377 17.60 -49.92 -3.44
N ASP A 378 17.30 -49.16 -4.49
CA ASP A 378 15.99 -48.58 -4.73
C ASP A 378 15.63 -48.62 -6.23
N ALA A 379 14.66 -49.48 -6.57
CA ALA A 379 14.18 -49.67 -7.94
C ALA A 379 13.40 -48.47 -8.50
N SER A 380 13.05 -47.48 -7.69
CA SER A 380 12.23 -46.33 -8.09
C SER A 380 12.96 -45.00 -8.02
N ALA A 381 14.01 -44.89 -7.21
CA ALA A 381 14.73 -43.64 -7.00
C ALA A 381 15.59 -43.24 -8.21
N LEU A 382 15.56 -41.95 -8.53
CA LEU A 382 16.49 -41.30 -9.46
C LEU A 382 17.66 -40.63 -8.73
N SER A 383 17.54 -40.42 -7.42
CA SER A 383 18.57 -39.80 -6.60
C SER A 383 18.50 -40.32 -5.19
N GLN A 384 19.66 -40.55 -4.59
CA GLN A 384 19.83 -40.92 -3.20
C GLN A 384 20.90 -40.02 -2.57
N THR A 385 20.72 -39.67 -1.30
CA THR A 385 21.66 -38.82 -0.56
C THR A 385 22.09 -39.51 0.73
N ALA A 386 23.35 -39.36 1.09
CA ALA A 386 23.90 -39.75 2.38
C ALA A 386 24.77 -38.60 2.92
N THR A 387 24.84 -38.45 4.23
CA THR A 387 25.60 -37.36 4.84
C THR A 387 26.92 -37.84 5.44
N ILE A 388 27.93 -36.97 5.38
CA ILE A 388 29.20 -37.09 6.10
C ILE A 388 29.27 -35.91 7.06
N GLU A 389 29.40 -36.20 8.35
CA GLU A 389 29.51 -35.19 9.40
C GLU A 389 30.97 -35.09 9.88
N VAL A 390 31.51 -33.88 9.88
CA VAL A 390 32.83 -33.53 10.40
C VAL A 390 32.64 -32.49 11.50
N GLN A 391 33.25 -32.71 12.67
CA GLN A 391 33.17 -31.76 13.78
C GLN A 391 34.22 -30.66 13.59
N VAL A 392 33.79 -29.40 13.68
CA VAL A 392 34.59 -28.18 13.64
C VAL A 392 34.77 -27.71 15.10
N GLU A 393 36.00 -27.38 15.47
CA GLU A 393 36.30 -26.80 16.77
C GLU A 393 35.86 -25.34 16.79
N THR A 394 35.49 -24.82 17.96
CA THR A 394 34.90 -23.47 18.11
C THR A 394 35.74 -22.63 19.07
N ASP A 395 35.83 -21.33 18.84
CA ASP A 395 36.43 -20.41 19.78
C ASP A 395 35.78 -19.00 19.75
N VAL A 396 36.43 -18.00 20.35
CA VAL A 396 35.92 -16.61 20.44
C VAL A 396 36.98 -15.61 19.98
N ILE A 397 37.90 -16.07 19.13
CA ILE A 397 39.07 -15.35 18.65
C ILE A 397 38.87 -15.11 17.16
N ALA A 398 38.81 -13.84 16.75
CA ALA A 398 38.72 -13.52 15.34
C ALA A 398 39.90 -14.07 14.51
N ASN A 399 39.57 -14.85 13.48
CA ASN A 399 40.49 -15.53 12.58
C ASN A 399 40.17 -15.20 11.11
N LEU A 400 40.92 -15.82 10.21
CA LEU A 400 40.59 -15.81 8.78
C LEU A 400 39.83 -17.08 8.44
N ASP A 401 38.90 -16.99 7.49
CA ASP A 401 38.21 -18.15 6.94
C ASP A 401 39.20 -19.25 6.56
N GLN A 402 38.93 -20.45 7.06
CA GLN A 402 39.79 -21.59 6.85
C GLN A 402 39.10 -22.67 6.01
N THR A 403 39.88 -23.59 5.45
CA THR A 403 39.36 -24.63 4.57
C THR A 403 39.91 -26.00 4.90
N PHE A 404 39.04 -27.00 4.82
CA PHE A 404 39.42 -28.42 4.76
C PHE A 404 38.60 -29.12 3.68
N ARG A 405 38.96 -30.37 3.33
CA ARG A 405 38.28 -31.13 2.27
C ARG A 405 37.86 -32.50 2.76
N VAL A 406 36.76 -33.01 2.23
CA VAL A 406 36.36 -34.42 2.31
C VAL A 406 36.58 -35.05 0.94
N LEU A 407 37.39 -36.10 0.89
CA LEU A 407 37.59 -36.89 -0.32
C LEU A 407 36.76 -38.16 -0.23
N ILE A 408 35.91 -38.39 -1.22
CA ILE A 408 35.24 -39.67 -1.42
C ILE A 408 36.02 -40.50 -2.45
N TYR A 409 36.16 -41.80 -2.19
CA TYR A 409 36.94 -42.71 -3.01
C TYR A 409 36.46 -44.15 -2.83
N GLU A 410 36.82 -45.04 -3.77
CA GLU A 410 36.52 -46.48 -3.72
C GLU A 410 35.05 -46.80 -3.38
N ASN A 411 34.21 -46.92 -4.41
CA ASN A 411 32.84 -47.41 -4.27
C ASN A 411 32.72 -48.91 -4.60
N THR A 412 31.81 -49.62 -3.94
CA THR A 412 31.63 -51.07 -4.10
C THR A 412 30.70 -51.48 -5.25
N GLY A 413 29.99 -50.52 -5.85
CA GLY A 413 29.01 -50.75 -6.91
C GLY A 413 29.46 -50.23 -8.28
N ASN A 414 28.52 -50.18 -9.22
CA ASN A 414 28.79 -49.80 -10.62
C ASN A 414 28.72 -48.28 -10.87
N SER A 415 28.49 -47.47 -9.84
CA SER A 415 28.40 -46.02 -10.02
C SER A 415 29.78 -45.41 -10.31
N LEU A 416 29.81 -44.29 -11.03
CA LEU A 416 31.01 -43.52 -11.32
C LEU A 416 31.11 -42.31 -10.38
N ILE A 417 32.20 -42.21 -9.61
CA ILE A 417 32.50 -40.97 -8.87
C ILE A 417 32.94 -39.92 -9.89
N THR A 418 32.11 -38.91 -10.10
CA THR A 418 32.35 -37.83 -11.08
C THR A 418 32.84 -36.56 -10.41
N ASP A 419 32.47 -36.35 -9.14
CA ASP A 419 33.10 -35.37 -8.26
C ASP A 419 33.49 -36.05 -6.95
N ALA A 420 34.78 -36.03 -6.65
CA ALA A 420 35.37 -36.76 -5.54
C ALA A 420 35.71 -35.87 -4.33
N ILE A 421 35.50 -34.56 -4.43
CA ILE A 421 36.02 -33.58 -3.47
C ILE A 421 34.88 -32.67 -3.01
N GLY A 422 34.56 -32.71 -1.72
CA GLY A 422 33.81 -31.64 -1.06
C GLY A 422 34.78 -30.75 -0.29
N THR A 423 34.69 -29.45 -0.47
CA THR A 423 35.47 -28.43 0.26
C THR A 423 34.57 -27.79 1.30
N ALA A 424 35.02 -27.75 2.55
CA ALA A 424 34.40 -26.92 3.58
C ALA A 424 35.20 -25.63 3.73
N ILE A 425 34.47 -24.50 3.82
CA ILE A 425 34.97 -23.23 4.34
C ILE A 425 34.40 -23.10 5.76
N ILE A 426 35.29 -22.97 6.75
CA ILE A 426 34.97 -22.57 8.12
C ILE A 426 35.02 -21.05 8.11
N GLU A 427 33.85 -20.40 8.18
CA GLU A 427 33.72 -18.95 8.31
C GLU A 427 33.79 -18.59 9.79
N ASP A 428 34.73 -17.70 10.10
CA ASP A 428 34.88 -17.10 11.42
C ASP A 428 33.71 -16.13 11.67
N ASP A 429 32.98 -16.31 12.76
CA ASP A 429 31.85 -15.46 13.14
C ASP A 429 32.18 -14.43 14.25
N ASP A 430 33.45 -14.33 14.62
CA ASP A 430 33.97 -13.42 15.64
C ASP A 430 34.35 -12.04 15.07
N GLN A 431 33.46 -11.05 15.24
CA GLN A 431 33.73 -9.67 14.83
C GLN A 431 34.44 -8.86 15.94
N LEU A 432 35.53 -8.18 15.59
CA LEU A 432 36.20 -7.23 16.48
C LEU A 432 35.74 -5.78 16.22
N GLU A 433 35.71 -4.97 17.27
CA GLU A 433 35.50 -3.52 17.18
C GLU A 433 36.80 -2.78 17.49
N LEU A 434 37.21 -1.87 16.60
CA LEU A 434 38.33 -0.95 16.82
C LEU A 434 37.82 0.43 17.25
N THR A 435 38.40 0.96 18.33
CA THR A 435 38.16 2.31 18.85
C THR A 435 39.47 3.03 19.16
N ILE A 436 39.42 4.35 19.21
CA ILE A 436 40.46 5.19 19.81
C ILE A 436 39.78 6.07 20.87
N ASP A 437 40.41 6.23 22.03
CA ASP A 437 39.83 7.01 23.13
C ASP A 437 40.03 8.52 22.95
N ASP A 438 38.99 9.30 23.21
CA ASP A 438 39.13 10.72 23.46
C ASP A 438 39.96 10.92 24.73
N VAL A 439 40.94 11.82 24.67
CA VAL A 439 41.84 12.07 25.79
C VAL A 439 41.76 13.53 26.19
N THR A 440 41.32 13.72 27.42
CA THR A 440 41.47 14.99 28.11
C THR A 440 42.77 14.98 28.89
N VAL A 441 43.64 15.95 28.63
CA VAL A 441 44.95 15.99 29.27
C VAL A 441 45.34 17.41 29.67
N ASP A 442 45.96 17.51 30.83
CA ASP A 442 46.53 18.73 31.37
C ASP A 442 47.75 19.17 30.53
N GLU A 443 47.83 20.44 30.14
CA GLU A 443 48.93 20.99 29.33
C GLU A 443 50.31 20.75 29.95
N SER A 444 50.43 20.70 31.29
CA SER A 444 51.70 20.41 31.98
C SER A 444 52.14 18.95 31.91
N SER A 445 51.28 18.05 31.44
CA SER A 445 51.66 16.66 31.15
C SER A 445 52.78 16.59 30.10
N GLY A 446 52.86 17.59 29.22
CA GLY A 446 53.78 17.65 28.09
C GLY A 446 53.42 16.70 26.95
N THR A 447 52.50 15.75 27.14
CA THR A 447 52.11 14.76 26.12
C THR A 447 50.67 14.28 26.32
N ALA A 448 49.90 14.16 25.25
CA ALA A 448 48.64 13.41 25.22
C ALA A 448 48.92 11.96 24.78
N THR A 449 48.47 10.97 25.55
CA THR A 449 48.58 9.55 25.16
C THR A 449 47.21 8.95 24.96
N LEU A 450 46.91 8.57 23.72
CA LEU A 450 45.69 7.91 23.29
C LEU A 450 45.92 6.41 23.16
N THR A 451 44.93 5.62 23.53
CA THR A 451 44.86 4.16 23.42
C THR A 451 43.95 3.78 22.26
N VAL A 452 44.52 3.15 21.24
CA VAL A 452 43.74 2.45 20.22
C VAL A 452 43.46 1.04 20.73
N SER A 453 42.19 0.66 20.82
CA SER A 453 41.73 -0.58 21.44
C SER A 453 40.93 -1.46 20.47
N LEU A 454 41.00 -2.77 20.70
CA LEU A 454 40.16 -3.80 20.10
C LEU A 454 39.26 -4.41 21.18
N SER A 455 38.02 -4.76 20.81
CA SER A 455 37.06 -5.45 21.71
C SER A 455 37.51 -6.85 22.15
N GLY A 456 38.46 -7.46 21.45
CA GLY A 456 38.95 -8.82 21.68
C GLY A 456 40.33 -9.05 21.06
N THR A 457 40.78 -10.30 21.05
CA THR A 457 42.04 -10.73 20.41
C THR A 457 41.77 -11.41 19.08
N PHE A 458 42.74 -11.33 18.17
CA PHE A 458 42.75 -12.09 16.91
C PHE A 458 43.98 -13.01 16.84
N SER A 459 43.93 -14.03 15.97
CA SER A 459 45.07 -14.89 15.65
C SER A 459 45.72 -14.54 14.30
N GLY A 460 46.99 -14.95 14.12
CA GLY A 460 47.76 -14.70 12.89
C GLY A 460 49.16 -14.14 13.15
N ASP A 461 49.98 -14.11 12.09
CA ASP A 461 51.37 -13.64 12.15
C ASP A 461 51.53 -12.14 11.82
N GLU A 462 50.55 -11.55 11.13
CA GLU A 462 50.60 -10.15 10.67
C GLU A 462 49.80 -9.23 11.60
N PRO A 463 50.38 -8.12 12.07
CA PRO A 463 49.68 -7.21 12.98
C PRO A 463 48.61 -6.40 12.24
N LEU A 464 47.54 -6.06 12.95
CA LEU A 464 46.58 -5.03 12.53
C LEU A 464 47.32 -3.70 12.47
N SER A 465 47.36 -3.05 11.31
CA SER A 465 48.07 -1.78 11.13
C SER A 465 47.12 -0.65 10.75
N PHE A 466 47.51 0.58 11.09
CA PHE A 466 46.80 1.80 10.71
C PHE A 466 47.78 2.97 10.66
N ASN A 467 47.43 4.00 9.90
CA ASN A 467 48.09 5.29 9.97
C ASN A 467 47.35 6.20 10.94
N TYR A 468 48.06 7.16 11.53
CA TYR A 468 47.47 8.23 12.29
C TYR A 468 48.05 9.58 11.88
N GLU A 469 47.22 10.61 11.92
CA GLU A 469 47.63 12.00 11.75
C GLU A 469 46.87 12.90 12.73
N THR A 470 47.51 13.96 13.20
CA THR A 470 46.82 15.01 13.95
C THR A 470 46.21 16.05 13.01
N ARG A 471 45.05 16.59 13.38
CA ARG A 471 44.33 17.64 12.66
C ARG A 471 43.94 18.76 13.59
N ASP A 472 44.20 19.99 13.15
CA ASP A 472 43.83 21.19 13.88
C ASP A 472 42.32 21.24 14.12
N GLY A 473 41.94 21.52 15.37
CA GLY A 473 40.59 21.90 15.76
C GLY A 473 40.60 23.37 16.17
N THR A 474 40.30 23.62 17.44
CA THR A 474 40.57 24.94 18.05
C THR A 474 42.03 25.09 18.49
N ALA A 475 42.72 23.99 18.79
CA ALA A 475 44.17 23.92 18.94
C ALA A 475 44.86 23.84 17.56
N VAL A 476 45.96 24.57 17.41
CA VAL A 476 46.72 24.74 16.16
C VAL A 476 48.10 24.10 16.27
N ALA A 477 48.45 23.27 15.29
CA ALA A 477 49.74 22.62 15.17
C ALA A 477 50.91 23.63 15.17
N GLY A 478 51.96 23.32 15.92
CA GLY A 478 53.14 24.16 16.11
C GLY A 478 52.93 25.31 17.10
N THR A 479 51.70 25.52 17.59
CA THR A 479 51.39 26.46 18.68
C THR A 479 51.01 25.70 19.94
N ASP A 480 49.99 24.83 19.87
CA ASP A 480 49.42 24.12 21.03
C ASP A 480 49.93 22.67 21.14
N TYR A 481 50.29 22.04 20.02
CA TYR A 481 50.84 20.69 19.97
C TYR A 481 51.81 20.52 18.80
N LEU A 482 52.70 19.53 18.84
CA LEU A 482 53.55 19.20 17.68
C LEU A 482 52.76 18.32 16.69
N PRO A 483 52.65 18.70 15.41
CA PRO A 483 51.96 17.89 14.42
C PRO A 483 52.64 16.52 14.31
N LEU A 484 51.84 15.47 14.30
CA LEU A 484 52.29 14.09 14.35
C LEU A 484 51.59 13.30 13.25
N THR A 485 52.38 12.59 12.44
CA THR A 485 51.89 11.60 11.48
C THR A 485 52.73 10.34 11.63
N GLY A 486 52.11 9.16 11.60
CA GLY A 486 52.83 7.91 11.74
C GLY A 486 51.99 6.67 11.43
N THR A 487 52.54 5.52 11.78
CA THR A 487 51.89 4.21 11.65
C THR A 487 51.82 3.54 13.02
N GLY A 488 50.66 3.04 13.40
CA GLY A 488 50.42 2.23 14.59
C GLY A 488 50.10 0.80 14.22
N SER A 489 50.26 -0.12 15.18
CA SER A 489 49.90 -1.52 15.00
C SER A 489 49.52 -2.20 16.30
N ILE A 490 48.55 -3.11 16.24
CA ILE A 490 48.20 -4.04 17.32
C ILE A 490 48.61 -5.44 16.87
N ASN A 491 49.48 -6.09 17.65
CA ASN A 491 49.95 -7.45 17.34
C ASN A 491 48.89 -8.49 17.74
N ALA A 492 48.90 -9.66 17.08
CA ALA A 492 48.05 -10.78 17.46
C ALA A 492 48.19 -11.12 18.96
N GLY A 493 47.07 -11.49 19.59
CA GLY A 493 46.97 -11.71 21.04
C GLY A 493 47.07 -10.46 21.92
N SER A 494 47.20 -9.25 21.36
CA SER A 494 47.10 -7.97 22.08
C SER A 494 45.78 -7.28 21.76
N THR A 495 45.26 -6.51 22.71
CA THR A 495 43.99 -5.77 22.54
C THR A 495 44.16 -4.26 22.37
N SER A 496 45.38 -3.72 22.47
CA SER A 496 45.58 -2.28 22.32
C SER A 496 47.01 -1.89 21.97
N THR A 497 47.14 -0.64 21.52
CA THR A 497 48.41 0.08 21.35
C THR A 497 48.20 1.56 21.69
N THR A 498 49.27 2.35 21.79
CA THR A 498 49.15 3.77 22.17
C THR A 498 49.78 4.71 21.13
N ILE A 499 49.22 5.91 21.02
CA ILE A 499 49.72 7.03 20.23
C ILE A 499 50.00 8.17 21.20
N THR A 500 51.23 8.70 21.20
CA THR A 500 51.61 9.82 22.07
C THR A 500 51.90 11.06 21.22
N VAL A 501 51.18 12.15 21.49
CA VAL A 501 51.36 13.47 20.86
C VAL A 501 52.00 14.42 21.86
N ASP A 502 53.08 15.09 21.48
CA ASP A 502 53.74 16.10 22.31
C ASP A 502 52.92 17.41 22.33
N LEU A 503 52.68 17.93 23.52
CA LEU A 503 51.99 19.21 23.74
C LEU A 503 53.02 20.34 23.88
N LEU A 504 52.66 21.55 23.43
CA LEU A 504 53.52 22.73 23.51
C LEU A 504 53.00 23.67 24.60
N ASP A 505 53.84 23.98 25.58
CA ASP A 505 53.52 24.92 26.68
C ASP A 505 53.57 26.38 26.19
N TYR A 506 52.40 27.00 25.99
CA TYR A 506 52.30 28.46 25.85
C TYR A 506 50.87 29.02 26.07
N ASP A 507 50.64 29.58 27.27
CA ASP A 507 49.82 30.77 27.61
C ASP A 507 48.80 30.56 28.76
N PRO A 508 48.97 31.20 29.95
CA PRO A 508 48.15 31.02 31.16
C PRO A 508 46.70 31.56 31.10
N HIS A 509 46.17 31.89 29.93
CA HIS A 509 44.86 32.57 29.77
C HIS A 509 43.99 32.02 28.62
N GLN A 510 44.21 30.77 28.19
CA GLN A 510 43.44 30.18 27.08
C GLN A 510 42.34 29.25 27.59
N PHE A 511 41.22 29.25 26.88
CA PHE A 511 40.12 28.29 27.06
C PHE A 511 40.58 26.87 26.70
N GLU A 512 39.77 25.85 27.07
CA GLU A 512 39.99 24.48 26.58
C GLU A 512 40.07 24.48 25.05
N ARG A 513 41.14 23.87 24.53
CA ARG A 513 41.42 23.76 23.11
C ARG A 513 41.46 22.29 22.73
N ASN A 514 41.01 21.98 21.53
CA ASN A 514 40.96 20.62 21.02
C ASN A 514 41.63 20.49 19.65
N PHE A 515 42.27 19.35 19.44
CA PHE A 515 42.69 18.87 18.13
C PHE A 515 42.30 17.40 18.04
N ASP A 516 42.24 16.87 16.82
CA ASP A 516 41.85 15.49 16.60
C ASP A 516 43.04 14.64 16.19
N VAL A 517 43.03 13.36 16.58
CA VAL A 517 43.90 12.30 16.07
C VAL A 517 43.04 11.39 15.23
N VAL A 518 43.28 11.38 13.92
CA VAL A 518 42.48 10.60 12.97
C VAL A 518 43.25 9.37 12.52
N LEU A 519 42.65 8.21 12.71
CA LEU A 519 43.11 6.93 12.20
C LEU A 519 42.68 6.75 10.73
N SER A 520 43.56 6.19 9.92
CA SER A 520 43.28 5.95 8.50
C SER A 520 44.12 4.78 7.95
N GLN A 521 43.86 4.36 6.71
CA GLN A 521 44.62 3.29 6.03
C GLN A 521 44.76 2.00 6.87
N PHE A 522 43.64 1.46 7.32
CA PHE A 522 43.61 0.22 8.12
C PHE A 522 44.04 -1.00 7.28
N GLY A 523 45.12 -1.66 7.68
CA GLY A 523 45.54 -2.97 7.18
C GLY A 523 44.92 -4.08 8.03
N LEU A 524 43.69 -4.48 7.71
CA LEU A 524 42.90 -5.47 8.47
C LEU A 524 43.30 -6.92 8.22
N ASN A 525 44.16 -7.19 7.23
CA ASN A 525 44.69 -8.51 6.86
C ASN A 525 43.64 -9.61 6.60
N GLY A 526 42.38 -9.23 6.34
CA GLY A 526 41.28 -10.16 6.05
C GLY A 526 40.38 -10.48 7.25
N LEU A 527 40.68 -9.95 8.44
CA LEU A 527 39.85 -10.09 9.65
C LEU A 527 38.57 -9.25 9.53
N ASP A 528 37.47 -9.73 10.12
CA ASP A 528 36.23 -8.95 10.25
C ASP A 528 36.34 -7.95 11.41
N ILE A 529 36.72 -6.71 11.08
CA ILE A 529 36.89 -5.63 12.06
C ILE A 529 35.98 -4.45 11.70
N ARG A 530 35.06 -4.14 12.61
CA ARG A 530 34.25 -2.94 12.58
C ARG A 530 35.04 -1.77 13.18
N ILE A 531 35.22 -0.71 12.41
CA ILE A 531 35.78 0.55 12.91
C ILE A 531 34.66 1.32 13.62
N ALA A 532 34.54 1.14 14.93
CA ALA A 532 33.50 1.79 15.73
C ALA A 532 33.85 3.25 16.00
N ASP A 533 35.15 3.55 16.16
CA ASP A 533 35.67 4.90 16.23
C ASP A 533 37.05 4.99 15.55
N SER A 534 37.25 6.04 14.75
CA SER A 534 38.51 6.31 14.04
C SER A 534 39.04 7.71 14.27
N GLN A 535 38.41 8.50 15.13
CA GLN A 535 38.80 9.87 15.39
C GLN A 535 38.64 10.15 16.87
N ALA A 536 39.77 10.31 17.55
CA ALA A 536 39.76 10.78 18.92
C ALA A 536 40.01 12.28 18.97
N GLN A 537 39.24 12.97 19.79
CA GLN A 537 39.49 14.33 20.19
C GLN A 537 40.44 14.35 21.39
N VAL A 538 41.52 15.13 21.27
CA VAL A 538 42.38 15.49 22.38
C VAL A 538 41.96 16.86 22.88
N SER A 539 41.39 16.91 24.08
CA SER A 539 41.10 18.17 24.77
C SER A 539 42.26 18.53 25.69
N ILE A 540 42.97 19.60 25.34
CA ILE A 540 44.03 20.16 26.15
C ILE A 540 43.35 21.04 27.21
N GLN A 541 43.36 20.54 28.45
CA GLN A 541 42.85 21.26 29.59
C GLN A 541 43.92 22.10 30.26
N HIS A 542 43.48 23.27 30.71
CA HIS A 542 44.30 24.20 31.46
C HIS A 542 44.35 23.80 32.93
N ASN A 543 45.46 24.12 33.61
CA ASN A 543 45.75 23.65 34.96
C ASN A 543 45.23 24.58 36.05
N TYR A 544 44.26 25.44 35.75
CA TYR A 544 43.52 26.11 36.79
C TYR A 544 42.40 25.18 37.24
N PRO A 545 42.27 24.89 38.55
CA PRO A 545 41.33 23.90 39.02
C PRO A 545 39.90 24.29 38.62
N TYR A 546 39.34 23.51 37.69
CA TYR A 546 37.93 23.49 37.34
C TYR A 546 37.11 23.31 38.63
N GLN A 547 36.38 24.34 39.05
CA GLN A 547 35.36 24.21 40.09
C GLN A 547 34.11 23.57 39.46
N PRO A 548 33.48 22.57 40.09
CA PRO A 548 32.17 22.07 39.67
C PRO A 548 31.14 23.18 39.87
N PHE A 549 30.25 23.46 38.88
CA PHE A 549 29.14 24.43 38.92
C PHE A 549 29.04 25.19 40.26
N ASP A 550 29.79 26.28 40.39
CA ASP A 550 29.79 27.02 41.64
C ASP A 550 28.45 27.73 41.79
N LEU A 551 27.91 27.69 43.00
CA LEU A 551 26.74 28.49 43.35
C LEU A 551 27.15 29.96 43.28
N GLU A 552 26.87 30.62 42.15
CA GLU A 552 27.22 32.03 41.94
C GLU A 552 26.53 32.95 42.94
N THR A 553 25.20 32.83 43.07
CA THR A 553 24.42 33.64 43.99
C THR A 553 23.19 32.90 44.49
N LYS A 554 23.00 32.87 45.81
CA LYS A 554 21.75 32.42 46.44
C LYS A 554 20.80 33.59 46.67
N LEU A 555 19.79 33.73 45.82
CA LEU A 555 18.72 34.71 46.00
C LEU A 555 17.78 34.33 47.14
N ARG A 556 17.27 35.34 47.84
CA ARG A 556 16.31 35.20 48.94
C ARG A 556 15.30 36.34 48.86
N PRO A 557 14.06 36.13 49.34
CA PRO A 557 13.10 37.21 49.44
C PRO A 557 13.67 38.34 50.29
N GLN A 558 13.68 39.57 49.77
CA GLN A 558 14.14 40.75 50.51
C GLN A 558 13.05 41.36 51.42
N SER A 559 11.85 40.77 51.46
CA SER A 559 10.73 41.25 52.26
C SER A 559 10.83 40.78 53.73
N SER A 560 10.32 41.58 54.67
CA SER A 560 10.49 41.38 56.11
C SER A 560 9.41 40.51 56.78
N ASP A 561 8.51 39.86 56.03
CA ASP A 561 7.35 39.16 56.60
C ASP A 561 7.49 37.62 56.48
N PRO A 562 7.77 36.89 57.57
CA PRO A 562 8.04 35.46 57.56
C PRO A 562 6.78 34.57 57.55
N ALA A 563 5.57 35.12 57.55
CA ALA A 563 4.34 34.33 57.56
C ALA A 563 3.90 33.93 56.14
N PHE A 564 4.30 32.72 55.73
CA PHE A 564 3.94 32.04 54.46
C PHE A 564 4.49 32.70 53.18
N THR A 565 5.76 32.43 52.85
CA THR A 565 6.42 32.93 51.63
C THR A 565 6.64 31.80 50.60
N SER A 566 6.08 31.95 49.40
CA SER A 566 6.29 31.05 48.25
C SER A 566 7.33 31.60 47.26
N PHE A 567 8.37 32.29 47.76
CA PHE A 567 9.44 32.83 46.91
C PHE A 567 10.03 31.74 46.00
N GLY A 568 10.10 32.00 44.69
CA GLY A 568 10.55 31.02 43.71
C GLY A 568 9.46 30.07 43.21
N SER A 569 8.19 30.20 43.64
CA SER A 569 7.10 29.33 43.16
C SER A 569 6.80 29.51 41.67
N ASN A 570 7.14 30.68 41.12
CA ASN A 570 7.14 30.95 39.70
C ASN A 570 8.22 32.00 39.44
N PHE A 571 8.89 31.94 38.29
CA PHE A 571 9.94 32.87 37.93
C PHE A 571 10.10 32.99 36.42
N ALA A 572 10.67 34.09 35.96
CA ALA A 572 11.06 34.31 34.57
C ALA A 572 12.36 35.10 34.50
N THR A 573 13.08 34.96 33.39
CA THR A 573 14.27 35.76 33.10
C THR A 573 14.36 36.10 31.62
N ASP A 574 14.98 37.23 31.31
CA ASP A 574 15.36 37.66 29.95
C ASP A 574 16.89 37.81 29.79
N GLY A 575 17.65 37.17 30.70
CA GLY A 575 19.11 37.23 30.76
C GLY A 575 19.64 38.30 31.72
N ASN A 576 19.04 39.51 31.73
CA ASN A 576 19.50 40.61 32.59
C ASN A 576 18.54 40.93 33.73
N THR A 577 17.32 40.43 33.67
CA THR A 577 16.29 40.58 34.70
C THR A 577 15.84 39.20 35.16
N PHE A 578 15.69 39.01 36.45
CA PHE A 578 15.08 37.85 37.07
C PHE A 578 13.91 38.31 37.92
N ILE A 579 12.72 37.79 37.62
CA ILE A 579 11.48 38.12 38.32
C ILE A 579 10.91 36.87 38.96
N THR A 580 10.43 36.97 40.19
CA THR A 580 9.84 35.83 40.90
C THR A 580 8.67 36.22 41.80
N GLY A 581 7.66 35.35 41.86
CA GLY A 581 6.45 35.54 42.65
C GLY A 581 6.55 35.04 44.10
N GLU A 582 5.72 35.64 44.97
CA GLU A 582 5.46 35.26 46.35
C GLU A 582 3.94 35.18 46.60
N THR A 583 3.29 34.29 45.86
CA THR A 583 1.82 34.16 45.74
C THR A 583 1.06 34.03 47.07
N SER A 584 1.60 33.28 48.04
CA SER A 584 0.92 32.94 49.29
C SER A 584 1.06 34.00 50.39
N ARG A 585 1.85 35.04 50.12
CA ARG A 585 2.18 36.08 51.09
C ARG A 585 0.94 36.83 51.56
N ASN A 586 0.89 37.15 52.85
CA ASN A 586 -0.13 38.00 53.46
C ASN A 586 -1.57 37.53 53.15
N TYR A 587 -1.88 36.28 53.49
CA TYR A 587 -3.17 35.64 53.18
C TYR A 587 -3.46 35.66 51.68
N ASN A 588 -2.51 35.15 50.89
CA ASN A 588 -2.59 35.08 49.43
C ASN A 588 -2.83 36.45 48.76
N ARG A 589 -2.36 37.55 49.38
CA ARG A 589 -2.35 38.85 48.71
C ARG A 589 -1.32 38.86 47.57
N GLY A 590 -0.20 38.16 47.76
CA GLY A 590 0.83 38.01 46.75
C GLY A 590 1.77 39.22 46.62
N ALA A 591 2.96 38.99 46.09
CA ALA A 591 3.97 39.97 45.74
C ALA A 591 4.90 39.42 44.66
N VAL A 592 5.71 40.28 44.04
CA VAL A 592 6.74 39.90 43.06
C VAL A 592 8.04 40.62 43.39
N GLN A 593 9.16 39.92 43.32
CA GLN A 593 10.50 40.51 43.49
C GLN A 593 11.26 40.50 42.16
N ILE A 594 12.02 41.57 41.92
CA ILE A 594 12.81 41.77 40.72
C ILE A 594 14.28 41.94 41.11
N PHE A 595 15.12 41.18 40.44
CA PHE A 595 16.58 41.21 40.55
C PHE A 595 17.18 41.51 39.17
N ILE A 596 18.25 42.29 39.14
CA ILE A 596 18.97 42.65 37.90
C ILE A 596 20.37 42.10 37.96
N ARG A 597 20.82 41.57 36.82
CA ARG A 597 22.19 41.13 36.58
C ARG A 597 23.13 42.34 36.56
N ASN A 598 24.16 42.29 37.38
CA ASN A 598 25.26 43.25 37.38
C ASN A 598 26.50 42.53 36.81
N ASP A 599 26.80 42.87 35.56
CA ASP A 599 27.88 42.30 34.75
C ASP A 599 29.29 42.76 35.17
N GLN A 600 29.42 43.55 36.25
CA GLN A 600 30.69 44.13 36.72
C GLN A 600 31.51 44.89 35.66
N GLY A 601 30.89 45.24 34.51
CA GLY A 601 31.57 45.85 33.36
C GLY A 601 32.18 44.86 32.36
N THR A 602 31.89 43.56 32.48
CA THR A 602 32.35 42.43 31.66
C THR A 602 31.15 41.69 31.03
N PRO A 603 30.48 42.26 30.00
CA PRO A 603 29.21 41.72 29.49
C PRO A 603 29.25 40.29 28.94
N ASP A 604 30.44 39.86 28.48
CA ASP A 604 30.68 38.54 27.89
C ASP A 604 31.28 37.54 28.90
N ASP A 605 31.64 38.00 30.10
CA ASP A 605 32.01 37.16 31.24
C ASP A 605 30.76 36.95 32.09
N PHE A 606 30.51 35.74 32.55
CA PHE A 606 29.35 35.42 33.40
C PHE A 606 29.80 34.93 34.78
N ASP A 607 31.11 34.78 35.00
CA ASP A 607 31.68 34.14 36.19
C ASP A 607 31.85 35.14 37.34
N ASP A 608 31.87 36.45 37.06
CA ASP A 608 31.94 37.50 38.09
C ASP A 608 30.61 38.24 38.30
N ASP A 609 29.58 37.78 37.61
CA ASP A 609 28.24 38.34 37.66
C ASP A 609 27.55 38.18 39.00
N THR A 610 26.80 39.21 39.38
CA THR A 610 25.98 39.17 40.59
C THR A 610 24.53 39.56 40.29
N TRP A 611 23.60 39.03 41.07
CA TRP A 611 22.19 39.40 40.98
C TRP A 611 21.78 40.31 42.13
N GLU A 612 21.42 41.55 41.80
CA GLU A 612 21.08 42.58 42.78
C GLU A 612 19.56 42.79 42.86
N PHE A 613 19.02 42.86 44.08
CA PHE A 613 17.62 43.20 44.29
C PHE A 613 17.33 44.63 43.83
N GLN A 614 16.33 44.78 42.96
CA GLN A 614 15.94 46.09 42.43
C GLN A 614 14.60 46.57 42.99
N ALA A 615 13.57 45.71 43.03
CA ALA A 615 12.24 46.15 43.39
C ALA A 615 11.35 45.02 43.96
N GLU A 616 10.39 45.42 44.77
CA GLU A 616 9.25 44.61 45.19
C GLU A 616 7.96 45.25 44.64
N LEU A 617 7.17 44.45 43.93
CA LEU A 617 5.88 44.84 43.38
C LEU A 617 4.78 44.15 44.16
N ILE A 618 3.80 44.94 44.60
CA ILE A 618 2.60 44.48 45.30
C ILE A 618 1.36 44.88 44.50
N PRO A 619 0.25 44.15 44.63
CA PRO A 619 -0.96 44.53 43.94
C PRO A 619 -1.46 45.92 44.39
N PRO A 620 -2.01 46.75 43.47
CA PRO A 620 -2.54 48.07 43.80
C PRO A 620 -3.69 48.02 44.83
N ALA A 621 -4.50 46.95 44.78
CA ALA A 621 -5.58 46.71 45.74
C ALA A 621 -5.07 46.05 47.05
N ALA A 622 -5.67 46.40 48.18
CA ALA A 622 -5.34 45.86 49.50
C ALA A 622 -6.08 44.54 49.85
N ASN A 623 -6.72 43.90 48.87
CA ASN A 623 -7.53 42.70 49.09
C ASN A 623 -6.65 41.46 49.32
N VAL A 624 -7.12 40.57 50.20
CA VAL A 624 -6.54 39.23 50.42
C VAL A 624 -7.08 38.24 49.37
N ASN A 625 -6.40 37.11 49.15
CA ASN A 625 -6.71 36.12 48.10
C ASN A 625 -6.67 36.66 46.67
N HIS A 626 -5.79 37.63 46.41
CA HIS A 626 -5.54 38.15 45.08
C HIS A 626 -4.63 37.22 44.25
N PHE A 627 -3.75 36.47 44.93
CA PHE A 627 -2.75 35.59 44.34
C PHE A 627 -1.84 36.33 43.33
N PHE A 628 -1.49 37.59 43.61
CA PHE A 628 -0.62 38.39 42.76
C PHE A 628 0.79 37.76 42.68
N GLY A 629 1.31 37.62 41.45
CA GLY A 629 2.59 36.92 41.20
C GLY A 629 2.43 35.42 41.00
N THR A 630 1.20 34.92 40.73
CA THR A 630 0.98 33.49 40.40
C THR A 630 1.69 33.07 39.14
N SER A 631 1.71 33.97 38.16
CA SER A 631 2.48 33.86 36.94
C SER A 631 3.20 35.18 36.71
N VAL A 632 4.43 35.10 36.20
CA VAL A 632 5.27 36.27 35.92
C VAL A 632 5.96 36.07 34.58
N ALA A 633 6.12 37.14 33.81
CA ALA A 633 6.93 37.15 32.59
C ALA A 633 7.65 38.50 32.46
N VAL A 634 8.82 38.49 31.82
CA VAL A 634 9.66 39.67 31.64
C VAL A 634 10.21 39.71 30.21
N ASN A 635 10.23 40.89 29.61
CA ASN A 635 10.89 41.14 28.33
C ASN A 635 11.45 42.56 28.32
N GLY A 636 12.76 42.68 28.45
CA GLY A 636 13.47 43.95 28.56
C GLY A 636 13.00 44.75 29.78
N ASP A 637 12.39 45.90 29.53
CA ASP A 637 11.91 46.81 30.57
C ASP A 637 10.46 46.55 30.99
N LEU A 638 9.81 45.49 30.49
CA LEU A 638 8.42 45.16 30.82
C LEU A 638 8.32 43.94 31.72
N ALA A 639 7.48 44.04 32.75
CA ALA A 639 7.13 42.94 33.65
C ALA A 639 5.62 42.74 33.65
N VAL A 640 5.18 41.51 33.42
CA VAL A 640 3.77 41.11 33.34
C VAL A 640 3.47 40.17 34.49
N ILE A 641 2.44 40.48 35.27
CA ILE A 641 2.17 39.80 36.54
C ILE A 641 0.72 39.37 36.62
N GLY A 642 0.49 38.07 36.71
CA GLY A 642 -0.83 37.48 36.87
C GLY A 642 -1.30 37.44 38.32
N ALA A 643 -2.61 37.70 38.49
CA ALA A 643 -3.29 37.66 39.76
C ALA A 643 -4.70 37.04 39.58
N PRO A 644 -4.81 35.69 39.49
CA PRO A 644 -6.05 35.02 39.13
C PRO A 644 -7.18 35.17 40.16
N GLY A 645 -6.86 35.54 41.41
CA GLY A 645 -7.87 35.84 42.44
C GLY A 645 -8.31 37.30 42.49
N ALA A 646 -7.88 38.13 41.52
CA ALA A 646 -8.23 39.54 41.50
C ALA A 646 -9.74 39.73 41.38
N LYS A 647 -10.24 40.64 42.21
CA LYS A 647 -11.64 41.07 42.15
C LYS A 647 -11.74 42.28 41.24
N THR A 648 -12.53 42.17 40.19
CA THR A 648 -12.68 43.22 39.18
C THR A 648 -14.10 43.78 39.15
N GLY A 649 -14.23 44.94 38.53
CA GLY A 649 -15.52 45.60 38.35
C GLY A 649 -16.17 46.11 39.65
N PRO A 650 -17.33 46.77 39.55
CA PRO A 650 -18.02 47.35 40.69
C PRO A 650 -18.58 46.32 41.67
N GLU A 651 -18.84 45.09 41.21
CA GLU A 651 -19.41 44.01 42.02
C GLU A 651 -18.35 43.21 42.79
N ASN A 652 -17.05 43.48 42.59
CA ASN A 652 -15.93 42.78 43.21
C ASN A 652 -16.01 41.25 43.03
N ILE A 653 -16.38 40.82 41.83
CA ILE A 653 -16.40 39.41 41.43
C ILE A 653 -14.97 38.95 41.15
N ILE A 654 -14.65 37.71 41.51
CA ILE A 654 -13.31 37.14 41.31
C ILE A 654 -13.24 36.72 39.84
N THR A 655 -12.63 37.52 38.98
CA THR A 655 -12.43 37.16 37.56
C THR A 655 -10.96 36.95 37.23
N GLY A 656 -10.05 37.51 38.06
CA GLY A 656 -8.63 37.58 37.79
C GLY A 656 -8.21 38.84 37.01
N SER A 657 -6.93 39.19 37.10
CA SER A 657 -6.33 40.36 36.42
C SER A 657 -4.86 40.14 36.14
N VAL A 658 -4.33 40.86 35.15
CA VAL A 658 -2.90 40.94 34.86
C VAL A 658 -2.42 42.38 34.94
N TYR A 659 -1.27 42.61 35.54
CA TYR A 659 -0.69 43.93 35.75
C TYR A 659 0.61 44.05 34.96
N ILE A 660 0.73 45.10 34.17
CA ILE A 660 1.90 45.39 33.34
C ILE A 660 2.66 46.56 33.97
N TYR A 661 3.90 46.30 34.35
CA TYR A 661 4.83 47.28 34.87
C TYR A 661 5.91 47.56 33.84
N GLU A 662 6.40 48.79 33.83
CA GLU A 662 7.52 49.20 32.98
C GLU A 662 8.61 49.85 33.83
N ARG A 663 9.85 49.49 33.53
CA ARG A 663 11.06 49.99 34.15
C ARG A 663 11.48 51.31 33.50
N THR A 664 11.83 52.29 34.32
CA THR A 664 12.50 53.51 33.87
C THR A 664 13.63 53.83 34.85
N GLY A 665 14.87 53.58 34.42
CA GLY A 665 16.02 53.54 35.34
C GLY A 665 15.87 52.38 36.32
N SER A 666 15.93 52.66 37.62
CA SER A 666 15.75 51.65 38.68
C SER A 666 14.31 51.50 39.17
N ASN A 667 13.36 52.28 38.65
CA ASN A 667 11.99 52.32 39.14
C ASN A 667 11.06 51.52 38.23
N TRP A 668 10.23 50.67 38.84
CA TRP A 668 9.13 49.97 38.19
C TRP A 668 7.81 50.66 38.51
N SER A 669 7.03 50.99 37.48
CA SER A 669 5.74 51.67 37.64
C SER A 669 4.65 50.91 36.91
N LEU A 670 3.47 50.79 37.54
CA LEU A 670 2.30 50.17 36.90
C LEU A 670 1.88 51.03 35.71
N LYS A 671 1.83 50.43 34.53
CA LYS A 671 1.33 51.07 33.31
C LYS A 671 -0.12 50.73 33.05
N GLN A 672 -0.50 49.48 33.25
CA GLN A 672 -1.87 49.04 32.98
C GLN A 672 -2.25 47.81 33.80
N GLU A 673 -3.52 47.77 34.20
CA GLU A 673 -4.21 46.55 34.62
C GLU A 673 -5.09 46.10 33.44
N ILE A 674 -4.97 44.84 33.03
CA ILE A 674 -5.75 44.23 31.95
C ILE A 674 -6.61 43.09 32.50
N THR A 675 -7.82 42.96 31.95
CA THR A 675 -8.84 41.99 32.32
C THR A 675 -9.52 41.49 31.06
N GLY A 676 -9.82 40.19 30.95
CA GLY A 676 -10.56 39.66 29.79
C GLY A 676 -11.93 40.31 29.64
N SER A 677 -12.34 40.56 28.40
CA SER A 677 -13.58 41.29 28.07
C SER A 677 -14.87 40.61 28.54
N ASP A 678 -14.82 39.29 28.72
CA ASP A 678 -15.97 38.41 28.93
C ASP A 678 -15.69 37.33 29.98
N THR A 679 -14.82 37.62 30.95
CA THR A 679 -14.43 36.65 31.98
C THR A 679 -15.56 36.34 32.96
N ASP A 680 -15.73 35.07 33.29
CA ASP A 680 -16.74 34.55 34.21
C ASP A 680 -16.38 34.83 35.69
N THR A 681 -17.37 34.67 36.57
CA THR A 681 -17.06 34.56 38.01
C THR A 681 -16.23 33.30 38.23
N ASP A 682 -15.13 33.45 38.95
CA ASP A 682 -14.04 32.49 39.14
C ASP A 682 -13.27 32.13 37.84
N GLY A 683 -13.31 32.99 36.81
CA GLY A 683 -12.64 32.80 35.52
C GLY A 683 -11.10 32.66 35.57
N ALA A 684 -10.49 33.04 36.70
CA ALA A 684 -9.05 32.90 36.97
C ALA A 684 -8.13 33.52 35.90
N PHE A 685 -8.50 34.66 35.33
CA PHE A 685 -7.68 35.39 34.36
C PHE A 685 -6.32 35.79 34.97
N GLY A 686 -5.22 35.39 34.32
CA GLY A 686 -3.87 35.56 34.86
C GLY A 686 -3.31 34.33 35.54
N THR A 687 -3.91 33.15 35.37
CA THR A 687 -3.32 31.87 35.80
C THR A 687 -1.94 31.64 35.18
N THR A 688 -1.79 31.94 33.90
CA THR A 688 -0.52 31.92 33.16
C THR A 688 -0.35 33.23 32.39
N VAL A 689 0.89 33.70 32.24
CA VAL A 689 1.22 34.88 31.42
C VAL A 689 2.51 34.63 30.64
N ALA A 690 2.59 35.18 29.43
CA ALA A 690 3.80 35.24 28.64
C ALA A 690 3.86 36.59 27.89
N ILE A 691 5.06 37.06 27.58
CA ILE A 691 5.29 38.31 26.84
C ILE A 691 6.48 38.15 25.89
N GLU A 692 6.28 38.59 24.65
CA GLU A 692 7.34 38.77 23.66
C GLU A 692 7.07 40.09 22.94
N GLY A 693 8.05 41.01 23.01
CA GLY A 693 7.93 42.35 22.46
C GLY A 693 6.69 43.09 22.95
N GLU A 694 5.74 43.32 22.02
CA GLU A 694 4.52 44.08 22.25
C GLU A 694 3.24 43.23 22.24
N THR A 695 3.39 41.92 22.52
CA THR A 695 2.27 40.98 22.66
C THR A 695 2.31 40.29 24.02
N VAL A 696 1.18 40.33 24.74
CA VAL A 696 0.98 39.67 26.03
C VAL A 696 -0.08 38.59 25.88
N VAL A 697 0.22 37.40 26.34
CA VAL A 697 -0.69 36.24 26.29
C VAL A 697 -1.05 35.84 27.72
N VAL A 698 -2.33 35.61 27.97
CA VAL A 698 -2.87 35.38 29.31
C VAL A 698 -3.80 34.18 29.34
N GLY A 699 -3.51 33.18 30.17
CA GLY A 699 -4.43 32.07 30.45
C GLY A 699 -5.46 32.41 31.53
N ALA A 700 -6.68 31.92 31.32
CA ALA A 700 -7.82 32.04 32.21
C ALA A 700 -8.50 30.66 32.32
N THR A 701 -8.02 29.82 33.23
CA THR A 701 -8.39 28.40 33.30
C THR A 701 -9.80 28.18 33.84
N GLY A 702 -10.37 29.13 34.59
CA GLY A 702 -11.70 29.00 35.21
C GLY A 702 -12.87 29.34 34.29
N GLU A 703 -12.59 29.86 33.09
CA GLU A 703 -13.59 30.27 32.11
C GLU A 703 -14.49 29.12 31.65
N ASP A 704 -15.78 29.40 31.47
CA ASP A 704 -16.79 28.50 30.91
C ASP A 704 -16.78 27.11 31.57
N SER A 705 -16.96 27.10 32.90
CA SER A 705 -16.92 25.87 33.73
C SER A 705 -15.58 25.13 33.62
N GLU A 706 -14.48 25.86 33.84
CA GLU A 706 -13.11 25.33 33.81
C GLU A 706 -12.70 24.72 32.45
N ARG A 707 -13.41 25.04 31.37
CA ARG A 707 -12.95 24.74 30.00
C ARG A 707 -11.65 25.48 29.70
N GLY A 708 -11.56 26.71 30.17
CA GLY A 708 -10.41 27.58 30.04
C GLY A 708 -10.36 28.35 28.71
N ALA A 709 -9.69 29.50 28.74
CA ALA A 709 -9.43 30.32 27.57
C ALA A 709 -8.04 30.99 27.65
N VAL A 710 -7.51 31.39 26.51
CA VAL A 710 -6.28 32.20 26.42
C VAL A 710 -6.61 33.50 25.70
N TYR A 711 -6.23 34.62 26.29
CA TYR A 711 -6.46 35.95 25.75
C TYR A 711 -5.15 36.55 25.27
N VAL A 712 -5.16 37.15 24.08
CA VAL A 712 -3.99 37.83 23.52
C VAL A 712 -4.24 39.33 23.53
N TYR A 713 -3.26 40.08 24.00
CA TYR A 713 -3.26 41.54 24.04
C TYR A 713 -2.10 42.04 23.20
N SER A 714 -2.38 43.04 22.36
CA SER A 714 -1.35 43.74 21.58
C SER A 714 -1.28 45.19 22.05
N LYS A 715 -0.07 45.73 22.15
CA LYS A 715 0.12 47.16 22.48
C LYS A 715 -0.25 48.01 21.27
N VAL A 716 -1.18 48.94 21.43
CA VAL A 716 -1.53 49.92 20.42
C VAL A 716 -1.07 51.29 20.86
N PHE A 717 -0.18 51.90 20.08
CA PHE A 717 0.33 53.24 20.34
C PHE A 717 -0.70 54.32 20.06
N ASP A 718 -1.00 55.10 21.08
CA ASP A 718 -1.64 56.39 20.95
C ASP A 718 -0.66 57.52 21.37
N ILE A 719 -1.14 58.76 21.37
CA ILE A 719 -0.34 59.92 21.77
C ILE A 719 0.09 59.91 23.26
N HIS A 720 -0.33 58.91 24.05
CA HIS A 720 -0.08 58.79 25.48
C HIS A 720 0.84 57.63 25.88
N GLY A 721 1.50 56.95 24.93
CA GLY A 721 2.57 55.98 25.26
C GLY A 721 2.18 54.50 25.16
N GLY A 722 1.03 54.21 24.53
CA GLY A 722 0.62 52.87 24.13
C GLY A 722 -0.20 52.12 25.18
N THR A 723 -1.34 51.59 24.77
CA THR A 723 -2.30 50.85 25.60
C THR A 723 -2.40 49.42 25.09
N TRP A 724 -2.37 48.45 26.01
CA TRP A 724 -2.63 47.06 25.71
C TRP A 724 -4.12 46.82 25.52
N ILE A 725 -4.50 46.34 24.34
CA ILE A 725 -5.89 46.03 24.02
C ILE A 725 -6.01 44.54 23.68
N GLN A 726 -7.12 43.91 24.07
CA GLN A 726 -7.38 42.52 23.73
C GLN A 726 -7.53 42.40 22.20
N SER A 727 -6.63 41.67 21.57
CA SER A 727 -6.61 41.42 20.13
C SER A 727 -7.21 40.06 19.76
N ALA A 728 -7.21 39.09 20.67
CA ALA A 728 -7.85 37.78 20.44
C ALA A 728 -8.28 37.09 21.75
N LYS A 729 -9.24 36.15 21.62
CA LYS A 729 -9.57 35.12 22.62
C LYS A 729 -9.50 33.77 21.92
N LEU A 730 -8.69 32.86 22.45
CA LEU A 730 -8.45 31.52 21.98
C LEU A 730 -9.11 30.53 22.94
N THR A 731 -9.83 29.57 22.37
CA THR A 731 -10.44 28.45 23.10
C THR A 731 -10.11 27.15 22.38
N ALA A 732 -10.12 26.03 23.08
CA ALA A 732 -10.05 24.73 22.42
C ALA A 732 -11.22 24.55 21.43
N THR A 733 -11.00 23.80 20.36
CA THR A 733 -11.99 23.57 19.30
C THR A 733 -13.21 22.74 19.76
N THR A 734 -13.03 21.86 20.75
CA THR A 734 -14.06 20.98 21.32
C THR A 734 -13.92 20.89 22.86
N PRO A 735 -14.15 21.99 23.61
CA PRO A 735 -13.78 22.05 25.02
C PRO A 735 -14.76 21.24 25.89
N ALA A 736 -14.28 20.13 26.46
CA ALA A 736 -14.99 19.47 27.56
C ALA A 736 -14.91 20.34 28.84
N PRO A 737 -15.96 20.40 29.68
CA PRO A 737 -15.86 21.02 31.00
C PRO A 737 -14.61 20.54 31.75
N GLU A 738 -13.99 21.43 32.52
CA GLU A 738 -12.81 21.12 33.35
C GLU A 738 -11.52 20.77 32.57
N SER A 739 -11.46 21.01 31.24
CA SER A 739 -10.27 20.76 30.40
C SER A 739 -9.05 21.61 30.77
N ASN A 740 -9.24 22.75 31.43
CA ASN A 740 -8.20 23.69 31.85
C ASN A 740 -7.31 24.20 30.71
N PHE A 741 -7.89 24.58 29.57
CA PHE A 741 -7.16 25.20 28.47
C PHE A 741 -6.48 26.50 28.94
N GLY A 742 -5.17 26.61 28.72
CA GLY A 742 -4.33 27.69 29.27
C GLY A 742 -3.65 27.36 30.59
N SER A 743 -3.66 26.09 31.03
CA SER A 743 -3.03 25.65 32.28
C SER A 743 -1.50 25.76 32.29
N SER A 744 -0.89 25.70 31.11
CA SER A 744 0.52 25.97 30.87
C SER A 744 0.62 26.75 29.56
N LEU A 745 1.62 27.62 29.43
CA LEU A 745 1.69 28.58 28.35
C LEU A 745 3.15 28.98 28.10
N VAL A 746 3.56 28.96 26.84
CA VAL A 746 4.81 29.60 26.38
C VAL A 746 4.53 30.34 25.07
N PHE A 747 5.22 31.47 24.88
CA PHE A 747 5.08 32.31 23.70
C PHE A 747 6.48 32.75 23.26
N GLU A 748 6.88 32.31 22.07
CA GLU A 748 8.18 32.62 21.46
C GLU A 748 8.01 32.65 19.93
N ASN A 749 8.69 33.58 19.26
CA ASN A 749 8.73 33.72 17.80
C ASN A 749 7.33 33.67 17.16
N GLU A 750 6.41 34.50 17.65
CA GLU A 750 5.01 34.56 17.17
C GLU A 750 4.22 33.24 17.29
N THR A 751 4.69 32.28 18.10
CA THR A 751 4.04 30.97 18.31
C THR A 751 3.60 30.83 19.75
N ILE A 752 2.29 30.63 19.97
CA ILE A 752 1.72 30.39 21.29
C ILE A 752 1.48 28.90 21.46
N VAL A 753 2.09 28.30 22.48
CA VAL A 753 1.84 26.91 22.86
C VAL A 753 1.03 26.89 24.14
N ILE A 754 -0.09 26.17 24.11
CA ILE A 754 -1.12 26.21 25.16
C ILE A 754 -1.38 24.79 25.66
N GLY A 755 -1.10 24.52 26.93
CA GLY A 755 -1.49 23.27 27.57
C GLY A 755 -2.94 23.28 28.02
N SER A 756 -3.59 22.12 27.87
CA SER A 756 -4.92 21.81 28.39
C SER A 756 -4.83 20.49 29.15
N LYS A 757 -4.19 20.53 30.33
CA LYS A 757 -3.76 19.32 31.06
C LYS A 757 -4.89 18.37 31.50
N ASN A 758 -6.14 18.80 31.43
CA ASN A 758 -7.29 17.97 31.80
C ASN A 758 -8.22 17.69 30.61
N ASP A 759 -7.80 18.00 29.37
CA ASP A 759 -8.55 17.67 28.16
C ASP A 759 -8.95 16.18 28.19
N THR A 760 -10.22 15.91 27.89
CA THR A 760 -10.81 14.58 28.07
C THR A 760 -11.13 13.86 26.77
N GLU A 761 -10.70 14.37 25.61
CA GLU A 761 -11.07 13.78 24.32
C GLU A 761 -10.66 12.30 24.20
N PHE A 762 -9.53 11.93 24.81
CA PHE A 762 -8.93 10.61 24.71
C PHE A 762 -8.86 9.82 26.03
N GLY A 763 -9.50 10.32 27.09
CA GLY A 763 -9.53 9.70 28.41
C GLY A 763 -9.85 10.70 29.52
N PHE A 764 -10.21 10.24 30.71
CA PHE A 764 -10.41 11.17 31.83
C PHE A 764 -9.08 11.86 32.15
N GLN A 765 -8.96 13.17 31.91
CA GLN A 765 -7.74 13.96 32.13
C GLN A 765 -6.51 13.43 31.37
N SER A 766 -6.69 13.00 30.11
CA SER A 766 -5.56 12.60 29.26
C SER A 766 -4.66 13.79 28.88
N GLY A 767 -5.25 14.98 28.76
CA GLY A 767 -4.53 16.20 28.44
C GLY A 767 -4.25 16.39 26.94
N ALA A 768 -3.92 17.62 26.56
CA ALA A 768 -3.58 18.01 25.20
C ALA A 768 -2.73 19.30 25.20
N VAL A 769 -2.01 19.54 24.11
CA VAL A 769 -1.32 20.81 23.83
C VAL A 769 -1.86 21.39 22.52
N TYR A 770 -2.03 22.70 22.45
CA TYR A 770 -2.53 23.40 21.28
C TYR A 770 -1.50 24.43 20.80
N ILE A 771 -1.33 24.55 19.50
CA ILE A 771 -0.42 25.52 18.87
C ILE A 771 -1.25 26.58 18.17
N ALA A 772 -1.07 27.85 18.56
CA ALA A 772 -1.69 28.98 17.91
C ALA A 772 -0.66 29.91 17.28
N THR A 773 -0.95 30.34 16.05
CA THR A 773 -0.11 31.22 15.23
C THR A 773 -0.98 32.28 14.55
N LEU A 774 -0.36 33.30 13.97
CA LEU A 774 -1.05 34.33 13.20
C LEU A 774 -1.41 33.80 11.80
N VAL A 775 -2.69 33.56 11.55
CA VAL A 775 -3.22 33.22 10.23
C VAL A 775 -3.97 34.44 9.69
N ASN A 776 -3.46 35.02 8.60
CA ASN A 776 -3.99 36.26 8.02
C ASN A 776 -4.04 37.45 9.00
N GLY A 777 -3.13 37.49 9.97
CA GLY A 777 -3.08 38.54 10.98
C GLY A 777 -4.01 38.34 12.18
N GLU A 778 -4.72 37.21 12.25
CA GLU A 778 -5.55 36.83 13.40
C GLU A 778 -4.96 35.60 14.11
N TRP A 779 -4.91 35.66 15.44
CA TRP A 779 -4.46 34.53 16.25
C TRP A 779 -5.45 33.37 16.12
N THR A 780 -4.96 32.25 15.61
CA THR A 780 -5.76 31.07 15.33
C THR A 780 -5.10 29.84 15.94
N VAL A 781 -5.88 28.99 16.63
CA VAL A 781 -5.40 27.65 17.03
C VAL A 781 -5.28 26.81 15.76
N THR A 782 -4.04 26.48 15.38
CA THR A 782 -3.69 25.77 14.14
C THR A 782 -3.48 24.28 14.33
N GLN A 783 -3.09 23.85 15.52
CA GLN A 783 -2.82 22.43 15.79
C GLN A 783 -3.28 22.03 17.20
N LYS A 784 -3.65 20.76 17.34
CA LYS A 784 -3.81 20.06 18.63
C LYS A 784 -2.86 18.87 18.62
N LEU A 785 -2.01 18.78 19.64
CA LEU A 785 -1.04 17.73 19.89
C LEU A 785 -1.49 16.90 21.09
N GLN A 786 -1.16 15.61 21.04
CA GLN A 786 -1.40 14.62 22.08
C GLN A 786 -0.17 13.72 22.19
N SER A 787 -0.06 12.98 23.30
CA SER A 787 0.93 11.91 23.39
C SER A 787 0.64 10.81 22.35
N PRO A 788 1.64 10.00 21.94
CA PRO A 788 1.43 8.91 21.00
C PRO A 788 0.42 7.85 21.47
N HIS A 789 0.27 7.69 22.79
CA HIS A 789 -0.58 6.68 23.42
C HIS A 789 -1.41 7.29 24.56
N PRO A 790 -2.39 8.16 24.24
CA PRO A 790 -3.09 8.93 25.24
C PRO A 790 -3.89 8.02 26.17
N HIS A 791 -3.77 8.24 27.48
CA HIS A 791 -4.53 7.48 28.48
C HIS A 791 -5.10 8.37 29.59
N SER A 792 -6.01 7.82 30.40
CA SER A 792 -6.61 8.59 31.50
C SER A 792 -5.56 8.96 32.55
N GLN A 793 -5.68 10.18 33.11
CA GLN A 793 -4.82 10.80 34.12
C GLN A 793 -3.41 11.15 33.66
N GLU A 794 -3.10 11.06 32.37
CA GLU A 794 -1.76 11.37 31.86
C GLU A 794 -1.35 12.84 32.06
N HIS A 795 -2.33 13.74 31.99
CA HIS A 795 -2.12 15.18 32.06
C HIS A 795 -1.11 15.69 31.03
N PHE A 796 -1.16 15.20 29.80
CA PHE A 796 -0.32 15.71 28.72
C PHE A 796 -0.54 17.23 28.52
N GLY A 797 0.54 17.99 28.48
CA GLY A 797 0.48 19.46 28.51
C GLY A 797 0.47 20.07 29.92
N ASN A 798 0.80 19.29 30.97
CA ASN A 798 0.93 19.81 32.33
C ASN A 798 1.99 20.92 32.44
N SER A 799 3.08 20.79 31.66
CA SER A 799 4.06 21.88 31.44
C SER A 799 4.47 21.91 29.97
N VAL A 800 4.84 23.08 29.47
CA VAL A 800 5.33 23.29 28.11
C VAL A 800 6.53 24.23 28.14
N ALA A 801 7.52 23.96 27.30
CA ALA A 801 8.66 24.84 27.05
C ALA A 801 8.97 24.84 25.55
N LEU A 802 9.30 26.00 25.00
CA LEU A 802 9.65 26.17 23.59
C LEU A 802 10.99 26.89 23.54
N GLN A 803 11.90 26.37 22.72
CA GLN A 803 13.14 27.06 22.35
C GLN A 803 13.36 26.92 20.85
N GLY A 804 13.25 28.04 20.13
CA GLY A 804 13.35 28.04 18.68
C GLY A 804 12.26 27.14 18.08
N ASN A 805 12.66 25.99 17.51
CA ASN A 805 11.73 25.03 16.91
C ASN A 805 11.52 23.76 17.74
N THR A 806 12.09 23.70 18.95
CA THR A 806 12.01 22.52 19.83
C THR A 806 11.02 22.77 20.95
N LEU A 807 9.91 22.03 20.93
CA LEU A 807 8.87 22.05 21.95
C LEU A 807 9.05 20.84 22.89
N VAL A 808 9.11 21.08 24.19
CA VAL A 808 9.08 20.04 25.22
C VAL A 808 7.75 20.10 25.98
N VAL A 809 7.08 18.97 26.11
CA VAL A 809 5.78 18.82 26.78
C VAL A 809 5.89 17.82 27.92
N GLY A 810 5.65 18.26 29.16
CA GLY A 810 5.64 17.40 30.34
C GLY A 810 4.28 16.76 30.62
N THR A 811 4.30 15.54 31.15
CA THR A 811 3.15 14.79 31.69
C THR A 811 3.31 14.60 33.20
N ALA A 812 2.21 14.37 33.92
CA ALA A 812 2.25 14.21 35.38
C ALA A 812 2.09 12.74 35.83
N ASP A 813 1.73 11.83 34.92
CA ASP A 813 1.54 10.40 35.22
C ASP A 813 1.57 9.59 33.91
N ASP A 814 2.71 9.08 33.47
CA ASP A 814 2.79 8.19 32.29
C ASP A 814 2.86 6.73 32.80
N ARG A 815 1.72 6.03 32.78
CA ARG A 815 1.59 4.65 33.31
C ARG A 815 1.60 3.64 32.18
N GLN A 816 2.72 3.50 31.47
CA GLN A 816 2.90 2.37 30.55
C GLN A 816 3.25 1.05 31.26
N ASP A 817 3.73 1.07 32.51
CA ASP A 817 3.95 -0.12 33.32
C ASP A 817 3.83 0.14 34.84
N SER A 818 3.90 -0.93 35.65
CA SER A 818 3.53 -0.93 37.09
C SER A 818 4.48 -0.16 38.02
N LEU A 819 5.37 0.67 37.49
CA LEU A 819 6.39 1.42 38.24
C LEU A 819 6.55 2.84 37.64
N THR A 820 5.56 3.71 37.85
CA THR A 820 5.55 5.18 37.63
C THR A 820 6.79 5.80 36.97
N SER A 821 6.65 6.39 35.78
CA SER A 821 7.61 7.40 35.32
C SER A 821 6.93 8.56 34.61
N GLU A 822 6.82 9.70 35.27
CA GLU A 822 6.54 11.01 34.66
C GLU A 822 7.43 11.21 33.41
N ALA A 823 6.86 11.69 32.30
CA ALA A 823 7.55 11.78 31.02
C ALA A 823 7.60 13.22 30.47
N ALA A 824 8.60 13.48 29.63
CA ALA A 824 8.68 14.69 28.82
C ALA A 824 8.82 14.31 27.35
N TYR A 825 7.93 14.84 26.52
CA TYR A 825 7.87 14.59 25.08
C TYR A 825 8.52 15.75 24.34
N VAL A 826 9.42 15.45 23.39
CA VAL A 826 10.09 16.47 22.58
C VAL A 826 9.54 16.45 21.16
N PHE A 827 9.06 17.60 20.69
CA PHE A 827 8.52 17.83 19.36
C PHE A 827 9.38 18.85 18.62
N THR A 828 9.40 18.73 17.29
CA THR A 828 9.91 19.77 16.40
C THR A 828 8.71 20.39 15.69
N LEU A 829 8.54 21.72 15.79
CA LEU A 829 7.36 22.44 15.28
C LEU A 829 7.41 22.75 13.77
#